data_AF-A0A5J9UGN1-F1
#
_entry.id   AF-A0A5J9UGN1-F1
#
_cell.length_a   1.000
_cell.length_b   1.000
_cell.length_c   1.000
_cell.angle_alpha   90.00
_cell.angle_beta   90.00
_cell.angle_gamma   90.00
#
_symmetry.space_group_name_H-M   'P 1'
#
loop_
_entity.id
_entity.type
_entity.pdbx_description
1 polymer ?
#
loop_
_entity_poly.entity_id
_entity_poly.type
_entity_poly.pdbx_seq_one_letter_code
_entity_poly.pdbx_strand_id
1 'polypeptide(L)'
;MSHYIHTPDSFSPSSDRSGGGGLMSASIRCDLGVFSCFHGKEDKGPPTDSFRKIKSRMEVYYDEARVRLPLQAMPELADCVSAGGLCFGLADPLSNIVLNAVGLLVHRELVGYKPPHRFSWAEATTSMEATQMPGKSYSGQLAFMIGYFRHLSRIQAKRYLHIASYDLALAINLVHHDHQGCFPSSQQHSFLPDGGKTKNALRAAAIRAEHPEPNVLARLMTAQYPLDMLTAVLTKLQGTETLTVKDLYEVKKLLSNQWPPTQVNMNFWCHPRDNNISLNFCHYSGNGSLQISTGIGEDRVAQITVMDQSHFTGNRCYISQLNFGNEDMEANLSKCLAVATAGSWRQREEPAWDDFESLPCEHILSLKLRLLDTIHAFYTNALARLPIHREPQILRAILVAGHCYGPLDPVSNIIVNSCWYDMAFPLGNQVQDLDLPHLELPGWFDEGASLNSLKLPKGILDTRSMSRLESRSLDGLVAALRNGASMSLHQALEFLSTSNCDISRALLHPSIFSDAAKVAKHPQYVEFGSFLCDLHRNEFFNKLKPSHDGVYRMDNVTLSQEALYRNVSDHLLTFVHGRSPPKDEAPPCKLIVPAAKNVVRKNSFVWEMLAFLSNKIDVVLHEYSYKHPWEPAFHLDVICGVNEPSLCGSLYHVNFLACPEDGTYKRTLFFAELWVGSMPEKLSSCSPVYNIDCTGRCSFCEKNGSKVVHPPSGGHFGDLDGSLDTDGSHGLLGSEEYRFKSEGLLLDTDYVYFDPARDDELAEALNRFHSHLKKKNSTKGRDVPWLFIKKDAALEPGWA
;
A
#
# COMPACT_ATOMS: atom_id res chain seq x y z
N MET A 1 -63.04 15.37 -55.39
CA MET A 1 -62.07 14.44 -56.02
C MET A 1 -61.76 13.40 -54.95
N SER A 2 -62.34 12.19 -54.94
CA SER A 2 -62.11 11.05 -55.85
C SER A 2 -60.65 10.56 -55.78
N HIS A 3 -60.33 9.34 -55.32
CA HIS A 3 -61.09 8.07 -55.38
C HIS A 3 -60.85 7.11 -54.18
N TYR A 4 -61.80 6.17 -53.97
CA TYR A 4 -61.72 4.75 -53.52
C TYR A 4 -60.74 4.31 -52.39
N ILE A 5 -61.06 3.50 -51.35
CA ILE A 5 -62.22 2.63 -50.97
C ILE A 5 -62.42 1.41 -51.90
N HIS A 6 -62.36 0.13 -51.49
CA HIS A 6 -62.32 -0.53 -50.16
C HIS A 6 -61.11 -1.53 -50.10
N THR A 7 -60.98 -2.63 -49.32
CA THR A 7 -61.81 -3.46 -48.40
C THR A 7 -60.87 -4.17 -47.38
N PRO A 8 -61.34 -4.80 -46.28
CA PRO A 8 -60.48 -5.48 -45.29
C PRO A 8 -60.48 -7.02 -45.42
N ASP A 9 -59.61 -7.72 -44.66
CA ASP A 9 -60.08 -8.76 -43.73
C ASP A 9 -59.08 -9.13 -42.59
N SER A 10 -59.59 -9.85 -41.58
CA SER A 10 -58.95 -10.29 -40.31
C SER A 10 -57.52 -10.89 -40.40
N PHE A 11 -56.61 -10.69 -39.43
CA PHE A 11 -56.59 -11.38 -38.11
C PHE A 11 -55.67 -10.73 -37.04
N SER A 12 -55.84 -11.13 -35.78
CA SER A 12 -55.05 -10.80 -34.58
C SER A 12 -55.39 -11.83 -33.47
N PRO A 13 -54.69 -11.94 -32.31
CA PRO A 13 -53.57 -11.13 -31.81
C PRO A 13 -52.36 -11.94 -31.26
N SER A 14 -51.30 -11.25 -30.86
CA SER A 14 -50.77 -11.40 -29.48
C SER A 14 -49.93 -10.19 -29.05
N SER A 15 -50.43 -9.55 -28.00
CA SER A 15 -49.76 -8.70 -27.02
C SER A 15 -48.25 -8.46 -27.13
N ASP A 16 -47.87 -7.20 -27.26
CA ASP A 16 -46.93 -6.62 -26.30
C ASP A 16 -47.28 -5.15 -25.97
N ARG A 17 -47.15 -4.77 -24.69
CA ARG A 17 -47.45 -3.41 -24.18
C ARG A 17 -46.65 -3.12 -22.91
N SER A 18 -45.62 -2.29 -23.03
CA SER A 18 -45.53 -0.99 -22.34
C SER A 18 -44.18 -0.33 -22.57
N GLY A 19 -44.18 0.95 -22.94
CA GLY A 19 -42.99 1.80 -22.93
C GLY A 19 -42.97 2.64 -21.64
N GLY A 20 -41.80 2.80 -21.01
CA GLY A 20 -41.70 3.53 -19.75
C GLY A 20 -40.35 3.45 -19.03
N GLY A 21 -39.23 3.34 -19.75
CA GLY A 21 -37.90 3.20 -19.14
C GLY A 21 -36.77 3.47 -20.13
N GLY A 22 -36.41 4.75 -20.31
CA GLY A 22 -35.47 5.15 -21.36
C GLY A 22 -34.68 6.42 -21.03
N LEU A 23 -33.82 6.37 -20.00
CA LEU A 23 -32.85 7.43 -19.73
C LEU A 23 -31.65 7.00 -18.84
N MET A 24 -31.16 5.75 -18.99
CA MET A 24 -29.92 5.24 -18.35
C MET A 24 -29.39 3.99 -19.12
N SER A 25 -29.08 4.13 -20.42
CA SER A 25 -28.53 3.02 -21.25
C SER A 25 -27.30 3.41 -22.10
N ALA A 26 -26.70 4.56 -21.81
CA ALA A 26 -25.47 5.06 -22.45
C ALA A 26 -24.40 5.38 -21.39
N SER A 27 -24.21 4.47 -20.42
CA SER A 27 -23.03 4.50 -19.55
C SER A 27 -21.86 3.82 -20.26
N ILE A 28 -20.66 4.36 -20.08
CA ILE A 28 -19.44 3.98 -20.79
C ILE A 28 -19.10 2.51 -20.45
N ARG A 29 -18.88 1.68 -21.47
CA ARG A 29 -18.10 0.45 -21.29
C ARG A 29 -16.63 0.84 -21.11
N CYS A 30 -16.23 1.04 -19.87
CA CYS A 30 -14.83 0.90 -19.51
C CYS A 30 -14.54 -0.60 -19.54
N ASP A 31 -14.04 -1.11 -20.67
CA ASP A 31 -13.53 -2.47 -20.76
C ASP A 31 -12.20 -2.54 -19.99
N LEU A 32 -12.31 -2.54 -18.65
CA LEU A 32 -11.21 -2.66 -17.70
C LEU A 32 -10.63 -4.08 -17.72
N GLY A 33 -9.38 -4.21 -17.28
CA GLY A 33 -8.73 -5.51 -17.14
C GLY A 33 -8.37 -6.23 -18.44
N VAL A 34 -8.67 -5.67 -19.62
CA VAL A 34 -8.51 -6.27 -20.95
C VAL A 34 -7.09 -6.77 -21.24
N PHE A 35 -6.06 -6.10 -20.74
CA PHE A 35 -4.66 -6.54 -20.92
C PHE A 35 -4.25 -7.55 -19.83
N SER A 36 -4.87 -7.46 -18.65
CA SER A 36 -4.58 -8.29 -17.49
C SER A 36 -5.25 -9.67 -17.47
N CYS A 37 -6.48 -9.81 -17.98
CA CYS A 37 -7.27 -11.05 -17.97
C CYS A 37 -8.15 -11.13 -19.24
N PHE A 38 -8.18 -12.27 -19.92
CA PHE A 38 -8.90 -12.41 -21.20
C PHE A 38 -10.33 -12.88 -20.95
N HIS A 39 -11.26 -11.94 -20.88
CA HIS A 39 -12.67 -12.20 -20.56
C HIS A 39 -13.36 -13.05 -21.64
N GLY A 40 -13.86 -14.23 -21.24
CA GLY A 40 -14.95 -14.91 -21.95
C GLY A 40 -14.66 -16.29 -22.58
N LYS A 41 -13.44 -16.85 -22.47
CA LYS A 41 -13.17 -18.30 -22.66
C LYS A 41 -11.97 -18.73 -21.82
N GLU A 42 -12.14 -19.75 -20.99
CA GLU A 42 -11.15 -20.16 -19.98
C GLU A 42 -9.92 -20.88 -20.58
N ASP A 43 -10.04 -21.50 -21.75
CA ASP A 43 -9.01 -22.36 -22.35
C ASP A 43 -7.83 -21.61 -23.04
N LYS A 44 -7.80 -20.27 -23.08
CA LYS A 44 -6.83 -19.52 -23.91
C LYS A 44 -6.21 -18.30 -23.24
N GLY A 45 -5.07 -18.53 -22.58
CA GLY A 45 -4.17 -17.45 -22.16
C GLY A 45 -3.50 -16.73 -23.35
N PRO A 46 -3.22 -15.43 -23.25
CA PRO A 46 -2.47 -14.68 -24.27
C PRO A 46 -1.01 -15.14 -24.34
N PRO A 47 -0.32 -14.97 -25.49
CA PRO A 47 1.04 -15.46 -25.65
C PRO A 47 2.01 -14.72 -24.72
N THR A 48 2.66 -15.46 -23.83
CA THR A 48 3.96 -15.03 -23.30
C THR A 48 5.03 -15.50 -24.26
N ASP A 49 5.90 -14.59 -24.71
CA ASP A 49 7.04 -14.98 -25.54
C ASP A 49 8.01 -15.86 -24.74
N SER A 50 8.55 -16.91 -25.37
CA SER A 50 9.62 -17.69 -24.76
C SER A 50 10.86 -16.81 -24.59
N PHE A 51 11.68 -17.06 -23.57
CA PHE A 51 12.81 -16.18 -23.22
C PHE A 51 13.74 -15.86 -24.41
N ARG A 52 13.92 -16.81 -25.35
CA ARG A 52 14.66 -16.59 -26.60
C ARG A 52 14.03 -15.49 -27.49
N LYS A 53 12.70 -15.44 -27.60
CA LYS A 53 11.97 -14.42 -28.37
C LYS A 53 11.97 -13.05 -27.68
N ILE A 54 11.83 -13.04 -26.36
CA ILE A 54 11.99 -11.83 -25.53
C ILE A 54 13.36 -11.21 -25.80
N LYS A 55 14.41 -12.03 -25.68
CA LYS A 55 15.80 -11.65 -25.97
C LYS A 55 15.94 -11.06 -27.38
N SER A 56 15.46 -11.76 -28.41
CA SER A 56 15.58 -11.28 -29.80
C SER A 56 14.79 -10.02 -30.12
N ARG A 57 13.70 -9.72 -29.39
CA ARG A 57 13.00 -8.42 -29.52
C ARG A 57 13.79 -7.30 -28.88
N MET A 58 14.36 -7.52 -27.69
CA MET A 58 15.17 -6.52 -26.99
C MET A 58 16.56 -6.32 -27.60
N GLU A 59 17.12 -7.32 -28.29
CA GLU A 59 18.37 -7.23 -29.04
C GLU A 59 18.32 -6.14 -30.12
N VAL A 60 17.15 -5.87 -30.73
CA VAL A 60 16.97 -4.80 -31.72
C VAL A 60 17.36 -3.43 -31.16
N TYR A 61 16.93 -3.09 -29.94
CA TYR A 61 17.30 -1.81 -29.30
C TYR A 61 18.80 -1.72 -28.99
N TYR A 62 19.46 -2.86 -28.70
CA TYR A 62 20.90 -2.90 -28.47
C TYR A 62 21.71 -2.75 -29.77
N ASP A 63 21.25 -3.36 -30.87
CA ASP A 63 21.89 -3.20 -32.17
C ASP A 63 21.68 -1.81 -32.75
N GLU A 64 20.51 -1.19 -32.54
CA GLU A 64 20.29 0.22 -32.88
C GLU A 64 21.18 1.15 -32.04
N ALA A 65 21.29 0.92 -30.71
CA ALA A 65 22.21 1.67 -29.86
C ALA A 65 23.68 1.54 -30.30
N ARG A 66 24.11 0.34 -30.74
CA ARG A 66 25.45 0.10 -31.28
C ARG A 66 25.71 0.85 -32.58
N VAL A 67 24.72 0.96 -33.47
CA VAL A 67 24.82 1.71 -34.72
C VAL A 67 24.82 3.23 -34.47
N ARG A 68 24.02 3.70 -33.52
CA ARG A 68 23.83 5.14 -33.27
C ARG A 68 24.89 5.75 -32.35
N LEU A 69 25.54 5.01 -31.47
CA LEU A 69 26.55 5.56 -30.56
C LEU A 69 27.95 5.66 -31.21
N PRO A 70 28.71 6.75 -30.98
CA PRO A 70 30.04 6.99 -31.55
C PRO A 70 31.13 6.23 -30.79
N LEU A 71 30.92 4.94 -30.55
CA LEU A 71 31.68 4.11 -29.60
C LEU A 71 33.17 3.94 -29.96
N GLN A 72 33.54 4.10 -31.23
CA GLN A 72 34.94 4.14 -31.68
C GLN A 72 35.68 5.41 -31.23
N ALA A 73 34.96 6.52 -31.05
CA ALA A 73 35.51 7.82 -30.62
C ALA A 73 35.41 8.03 -29.10
N MET A 74 34.67 7.17 -28.38
CA MET A 74 34.51 7.18 -26.92
C MET A 74 34.56 5.74 -26.37
N PRO A 75 35.73 5.08 -26.36
CA PRO A 75 35.85 3.67 -25.95
C PRO A 75 35.44 3.44 -24.49
N GLU A 76 35.55 4.44 -23.62
CA GLU A 76 35.11 4.39 -22.22
C GLU A 76 33.60 4.18 -22.09
N LEU A 77 32.82 4.66 -23.06
CA LEU A 77 31.38 4.48 -23.11
C LEU A 77 31.00 3.04 -23.47
N ALA A 78 31.82 2.31 -24.24
CA ALA A 78 31.50 0.94 -24.66
C ALA A 78 31.49 -0.05 -23.47
N ASP A 79 32.42 0.13 -22.53
CA ASP A 79 32.40 -0.57 -21.23
C ASP A 79 31.17 -0.17 -20.40
N CYS A 80 30.83 1.13 -20.35
CA CYS A 80 29.62 1.58 -19.65
C CYS A 80 28.31 1.04 -20.26
N VAL A 81 28.23 0.87 -21.59
CA VAL A 81 27.10 0.21 -22.26
C VAL A 81 27.04 -1.28 -21.88
N SER A 82 28.17 -1.98 -21.88
CA SER A 82 28.24 -3.41 -21.57
C SER A 82 27.99 -3.74 -20.09
N ALA A 83 28.39 -2.83 -19.18
CA ALA A 83 28.22 -3.00 -17.74
C ALA A 83 26.90 -2.42 -17.20
N GLY A 84 26.34 -1.38 -17.82
CA GLY A 84 25.18 -0.66 -17.27
C GLY A 84 24.25 0.03 -18.25
N GLY A 85 24.41 -0.14 -19.56
CA GLY A 85 23.48 0.36 -20.59
C GLY A 85 22.16 -0.42 -20.61
N LEU A 86 21.41 -0.42 -19.51
CA LEU A 86 20.18 -1.20 -19.36
C LEU A 86 19.01 -0.57 -20.12
N CYS A 87 18.25 -1.39 -20.82
CA CYS A 87 17.11 -1.03 -21.64
C CYS A 87 15.83 -0.88 -20.78
N PHE A 88 15.91 -0.09 -19.70
CA PHE A 88 14.76 0.29 -18.89
C PHE A 88 14.98 1.58 -18.08
N GLY A 89 13.87 2.23 -17.74
CA GLY A 89 13.83 3.54 -17.12
C GLY A 89 12.48 4.20 -17.38
N LEU A 90 12.43 5.54 -17.36
CA LEU A 90 11.22 6.33 -17.62
C LEU A 90 11.22 7.05 -18.98
N ALA A 91 12.28 6.91 -19.78
CA ALA A 91 12.30 7.25 -21.21
C ALA A 91 11.90 6.02 -22.05
N ASP A 92 11.94 6.15 -23.38
CA ASP A 92 11.80 5.03 -24.32
C ASP A 92 12.97 4.02 -24.20
N PRO A 93 12.83 2.78 -24.71
CA PRO A 93 13.84 1.72 -24.60
C PRO A 93 15.26 2.13 -25.00
N LEU A 94 15.41 2.91 -26.07
CA LEU A 94 16.70 3.25 -26.67
C LEU A 94 17.36 4.43 -25.94
N SER A 95 16.59 5.47 -25.62
CA SER A 95 17.03 6.56 -24.74
C SER A 95 17.49 6.02 -23.39
N ASN A 96 16.81 5.02 -22.81
CA ASN A 96 17.23 4.39 -21.56
C ASN A 96 18.63 3.76 -21.65
N ILE A 97 18.96 3.05 -22.74
CA ILE A 97 20.30 2.46 -22.94
C ILE A 97 21.38 3.55 -22.91
N VAL A 98 21.16 4.65 -23.64
CA VAL A 98 22.13 5.77 -23.72
C VAL A 98 22.24 6.51 -22.39
N LEU A 99 21.11 6.86 -21.77
CA LEU A 99 21.07 7.59 -20.49
C LEU A 99 21.73 6.79 -19.36
N ASN A 100 21.47 5.49 -19.25
CA ASN A 100 22.06 4.65 -18.21
C ASN A 100 23.57 4.46 -18.44
N ALA A 101 24.02 4.26 -19.68
CA ALA A 101 25.45 4.16 -20.00
C ALA A 101 26.22 5.47 -19.74
N VAL A 102 25.69 6.62 -20.15
CA VAL A 102 26.33 7.93 -19.89
C VAL A 102 26.24 8.30 -18.40
N GLY A 103 25.17 7.92 -17.69
CA GLY A 103 25.04 8.09 -16.25
C GLY A 103 26.07 7.30 -15.45
N LEU A 104 26.34 6.06 -15.86
CA LEU A 104 27.42 5.24 -15.28
C LEU A 104 28.81 5.84 -15.58
N LEU A 105 29.03 6.37 -16.80
CA LEU A 105 30.27 7.06 -17.17
C LEU A 105 30.51 8.31 -16.29
N VAL A 106 29.50 9.18 -16.15
CA VAL A 106 29.54 10.37 -15.25
C VAL A 106 29.89 9.96 -13.83
N HIS A 107 29.25 8.91 -13.31
CA HIS A 107 29.53 8.47 -11.94
C HIS A 107 30.95 7.92 -11.77
N ARG A 108 31.42 7.09 -12.72
CA ARG A 108 32.78 6.53 -12.70
C ARG A 108 33.86 7.61 -12.75
N GLU A 109 33.68 8.65 -13.56
CA GLU A 109 34.56 9.83 -13.57
C GLU A 109 34.57 10.54 -12.21
N LEU A 110 33.39 10.81 -11.63
CA LEU A 110 33.25 11.52 -10.34
C LEU A 110 33.91 10.78 -9.17
N VAL A 111 33.91 9.44 -9.17
CA VAL A 111 34.59 8.64 -8.13
C VAL A 111 36.03 8.25 -8.50
N GLY A 112 36.55 8.72 -9.63
CA GLY A 112 37.91 8.42 -10.10
C GLY A 112 38.14 6.94 -10.46
N TYR A 113 37.08 6.19 -10.79
CA TYR A 113 37.15 4.78 -11.13
C TYR A 113 38.01 4.54 -12.37
N LYS A 114 38.92 3.58 -12.28
CA LYS A 114 39.74 3.10 -13.40
C LYS A 114 39.36 1.65 -13.67
N PRO A 115 38.94 1.28 -14.89
CA PRO A 115 38.59 -0.09 -15.20
C PRO A 115 39.81 -1.01 -15.03
N PRO A 116 39.63 -2.25 -14.52
CA PRO A 116 40.74 -3.14 -14.17
C PRO A 116 41.57 -3.60 -15.40
N HIS A 117 41.02 -3.51 -16.61
CA HIS A 117 41.70 -3.81 -17.86
C HIS A 117 41.40 -2.73 -18.92
N ARG A 118 42.32 -2.57 -19.90
CA ARG A 118 42.03 -1.83 -21.13
C ARG A 118 41.13 -2.70 -22.01
N PHE A 119 39.82 -2.47 -21.94
CA PHE A 119 38.82 -3.19 -22.74
C PHE A 119 39.04 -2.92 -24.24
N SER A 120 39.25 -3.96 -25.05
CA SER A 120 39.41 -3.79 -26.50
C SER A 120 38.05 -3.69 -27.19
N TRP A 121 37.87 -2.75 -28.12
CA TRP A 121 36.60 -2.60 -28.83
C TRP A 121 36.26 -3.80 -29.73
N ALA A 122 37.28 -4.56 -30.17
CA ALA A 122 37.08 -5.81 -30.92
C ALA A 122 36.64 -6.99 -30.02
N GLU A 123 36.92 -6.92 -28.72
CA GLU A 123 36.44 -7.87 -27.72
C GLU A 123 35.02 -7.47 -27.27
N ALA A 124 34.73 -6.17 -27.18
CA ALA A 124 33.39 -5.64 -26.85
C ALA A 124 32.29 -6.11 -27.82
N THR A 125 32.58 -6.19 -29.12
CA THR A 125 31.62 -6.65 -30.15
C THR A 125 31.41 -8.17 -30.16
N THR A 126 32.29 -8.94 -29.50
CA THR A 126 32.19 -10.40 -29.37
C THR A 126 31.93 -10.88 -27.94
N SER A 127 31.91 -10.00 -26.94
CA SER A 127 31.73 -10.34 -25.52
C SER A 127 30.39 -11.02 -25.24
N MET A 128 30.45 -12.12 -24.51
CA MET A 128 29.27 -12.80 -23.96
C MET A 128 28.40 -11.87 -23.12
N GLU A 129 28.98 -10.90 -22.41
CA GLU A 129 28.27 -10.00 -21.50
C GLU A 129 27.32 -9.06 -22.27
N ALA A 130 27.77 -8.54 -23.42
CA ALA A 130 26.92 -7.75 -24.30
C ALA A 130 25.73 -8.57 -24.85
N THR A 131 25.87 -9.90 -24.95
CA THR A 131 24.74 -10.79 -25.29
C THR A 131 23.81 -11.08 -24.11
N GLN A 132 24.18 -10.73 -22.86
CA GLN A 132 23.34 -10.88 -21.67
C GLN A 132 22.49 -9.64 -21.37
N MET A 133 22.92 -8.45 -21.79
CA MET A 133 22.23 -7.18 -21.53
C MET A 133 20.72 -7.13 -21.86
N PRO A 134 20.22 -7.77 -22.94
CA PRO A 134 18.77 -7.91 -23.17
C PRO A 134 18.06 -8.70 -22.05
N GLY A 135 18.68 -9.79 -21.58
CA GLY A 135 18.14 -10.64 -20.50
C GLY A 135 18.22 -9.98 -19.12
N LYS A 136 19.32 -9.25 -18.84
CA LYS A 136 19.46 -8.40 -17.65
C LYS A 136 18.39 -7.31 -17.62
N SER A 137 18.21 -6.62 -18.75
CA SER A 137 17.18 -5.57 -18.88
C SER A 137 15.76 -6.09 -18.69
N TYR A 138 15.38 -7.21 -19.33
CA TYR A 138 14.09 -7.86 -19.10
C TYR A 138 13.89 -8.25 -17.63
N SER A 139 14.93 -8.77 -16.96
CA SER A 139 14.87 -9.14 -15.54
C SER A 139 14.65 -7.92 -14.65
N GLY A 140 15.30 -6.79 -14.97
CA GLY A 140 15.07 -5.50 -14.32
C GLY A 140 13.67 -4.95 -14.57
N GLN A 141 13.18 -4.92 -15.81
CA GLN A 141 11.81 -4.50 -16.15
C GLN A 141 10.76 -5.30 -15.37
N LEU A 142 10.89 -6.62 -15.34
CA LEU A 142 9.95 -7.51 -14.65
C LEU A 142 10.02 -7.34 -13.12
N ALA A 143 11.20 -7.05 -12.57
CA ALA A 143 11.38 -6.70 -11.16
C ALA A 143 10.83 -5.31 -10.82
N PHE A 144 10.94 -4.32 -11.71
CA PHE A 144 10.29 -3.02 -11.54
C PHE A 144 8.78 -3.18 -11.49
N MET A 145 8.19 -3.86 -12.48
CA MET A 145 6.74 -4.01 -12.59
C MET A 145 6.14 -4.67 -11.34
N ILE A 146 6.76 -5.75 -10.85
CA ILE A 146 6.34 -6.43 -9.61
C ILE A 146 6.65 -5.57 -8.38
N GLY A 147 7.81 -4.91 -8.32
CA GLY A 147 8.22 -4.08 -7.18
C GLY A 147 7.35 -2.84 -6.98
N TYR A 148 6.99 -2.15 -8.06
CA TYR A 148 6.16 -0.94 -8.05
C TYR A 148 4.67 -1.25 -7.91
N PHE A 149 4.16 -2.22 -8.68
CA PHE A 149 2.76 -2.66 -8.59
C PHE A 149 2.65 -3.89 -7.68
N ARG A 150 2.59 -3.65 -6.37
CA ARG A 150 2.53 -4.67 -5.28
C ARG A 150 1.69 -5.92 -5.60
N HIS A 151 0.49 -5.73 -6.14
CA HIS A 151 -0.52 -6.78 -6.40
C HIS A 151 -0.51 -7.34 -7.83
N LEU A 152 0.47 -6.95 -8.64
CA LEU A 152 0.62 -7.39 -10.03
C LEU A 152 1.29 -8.77 -10.08
N SER A 153 0.60 -9.75 -10.68
CA SER A 153 1.17 -11.09 -10.83
C SER A 153 2.39 -11.09 -11.76
N ARG A 154 3.29 -12.06 -11.58
CA ARG A 154 4.41 -12.29 -12.50
C ARG A 154 3.96 -12.63 -13.92
N ILE A 155 2.74 -13.13 -14.12
CA ILE A 155 2.17 -13.42 -15.43
C ILE A 155 1.59 -12.14 -16.04
N GLN A 156 0.82 -11.37 -15.27
CA GLN A 156 0.31 -10.06 -15.68
C GLN A 156 1.45 -9.11 -16.07
N ALA A 157 2.48 -8.97 -15.24
CA ALA A 157 3.67 -8.16 -15.53
C ALA A 157 4.36 -8.57 -16.85
N LYS A 158 4.44 -9.87 -17.14
CA LYS A 158 4.94 -10.38 -18.44
C LYS A 158 4.01 -10.02 -19.62
N ARG A 159 2.69 -10.09 -19.44
CA ARG A 159 1.70 -9.68 -20.46
C ARG A 159 1.88 -8.20 -20.80
N TYR A 160 1.87 -7.31 -19.81
CA TYR A 160 2.05 -5.87 -20.01
C TYR A 160 3.36 -5.52 -20.73
N LEU A 161 4.50 -6.10 -20.31
CA LEU A 161 5.78 -5.89 -20.97
C LEU A 161 5.81 -6.43 -22.42
N HIS A 162 5.16 -7.57 -22.72
CA HIS A 162 5.07 -8.09 -24.08
C HIS A 162 4.18 -7.21 -24.99
N ILE A 163 3.04 -6.72 -24.48
CA ILE A 163 2.12 -5.83 -25.20
C ILE A 163 2.80 -4.49 -25.48
N ALA A 164 3.51 -3.93 -24.50
CA ALA A 164 4.31 -2.71 -24.64
C ALA A 164 5.60 -2.88 -25.45
N SER A 165 5.87 -4.06 -26.03
CA SER A 165 7.12 -4.38 -26.75
C SER A 165 8.41 -4.10 -25.96
N TYR A 166 8.36 -4.25 -24.64
CA TYR A 166 9.42 -3.97 -23.67
C TYR A 166 9.76 -2.49 -23.48
N ASP A 167 8.87 -1.57 -23.87
CA ASP A 167 8.82 -0.22 -23.31
C ASP A 167 8.23 -0.27 -21.90
N LEU A 168 9.02 0.13 -20.90
CA LEU A 168 8.60 0.12 -19.50
C LEU A 168 7.59 1.24 -19.19
N ALA A 169 7.72 2.43 -19.81
CA ALA A 169 6.80 3.54 -19.60
C ALA A 169 5.42 3.23 -20.20
N LEU A 170 5.37 2.64 -21.40
CA LEU A 170 4.12 2.15 -21.99
C LEU A 170 3.52 1.01 -21.16
N ALA A 171 4.33 0.06 -20.66
CA ALA A 171 3.85 -1.02 -19.79
C ALA A 171 3.24 -0.49 -18.47
N ILE A 172 3.84 0.53 -17.87
CA ILE A 172 3.30 1.25 -16.70
C ILE A 172 1.94 1.86 -17.04
N ASN A 173 1.81 2.59 -18.15
CA ASN A 173 0.56 3.22 -18.56
C ASN A 173 -0.55 2.19 -18.88
N LEU A 174 -0.22 1.04 -19.48
CA LEU A 174 -1.18 -0.06 -19.68
C LEU A 174 -1.71 -0.61 -18.34
N VAL A 175 -0.86 -0.74 -17.31
CA VAL A 175 -1.31 -1.12 -15.96
C VAL A 175 -2.24 -0.07 -15.37
N HIS A 176 -1.89 1.22 -15.48
CA HIS A 176 -2.75 2.31 -14.99
C HIS A 176 -4.12 2.32 -15.70
N HIS A 177 -4.15 2.14 -17.02
CA HIS A 177 -5.39 1.99 -17.80
C HIS A 177 -6.27 0.84 -17.28
N ASP A 178 -5.72 -0.37 -17.14
CA ASP A 178 -6.46 -1.54 -16.62
C ASP A 178 -6.84 -1.43 -15.14
N HIS A 179 -6.21 -0.53 -14.37
CA HIS A 179 -6.44 -0.36 -12.93
C HIS A 179 -7.34 0.83 -12.56
N GLN A 180 -7.49 1.82 -13.43
CA GLN A 180 -8.19 3.08 -13.17
C GLN A 180 -9.21 3.44 -14.26
N GLY A 181 -9.03 2.96 -15.50
CA GLY A 181 -9.91 3.24 -16.63
C GLY A 181 -9.76 4.66 -17.18
N CYS A 182 -10.66 5.03 -18.10
CA CYS A 182 -10.64 6.32 -18.80
C CYS A 182 -11.11 7.49 -17.91
N PHE A 183 -10.31 7.85 -16.91
CA PHE A 183 -10.42 9.14 -16.25
C PHE A 183 -10.16 10.29 -17.24
N PRO A 184 -10.88 11.43 -17.14
CA PRO A 184 -10.52 12.63 -17.86
C PRO A 184 -9.10 13.09 -17.46
N SER A 185 -8.34 13.62 -18.42
CA SER A 185 -6.92 14.00 -18.25
C SER A 185 -6.66 15.03 -17.13
N SER A 186 -7.71 15.69 -16.63
CA SER A 186 -7.67 16.60 -15.47
C SER A 186 -7.46 15.90 -14.11
N GLN A 187 -7.46 14.57 -14.04
CA GLN A 187 -7.20 13.80 -12.80
C GLN A 187 -5.97 12.86 -12.88
N GLN A 188 -5.15 12.95 -13.94
CA GLN A 188 -3.86 12.26 -13.95
C GLN A 188 -2.88 12.91 -12.95
N HIS A 189 -2.75 12.30 -11.77
CA HIS A 189 -1.66 12.60 -10.85
C HIS A 189 -0.31 12.36 -11.55
N SER A 190 0.63 13.30 -11.42
CA SER A 190 1.95 13.15 -12.04
C SER A 190 2.69 11.95 -11.45
N PHE A 191 3.27 11.11 -12.31
CA PHE A 191 3.92 9.85 -11.93
C PHE A 191 5.09 10.04 -10.92
N LEU A 192 5.66 11.25 -10.87
CA LEU A 192 6.59 11.70 -9.84
C LEU A 192 6.22 13.12 -9.38
N PRO A 193 6.43 13.49 -8.10
CA PRO A 193 7.02 12.69 -7.03
C PRO A 193 6.02 11.74 -6.33
N ASP A 194 6.50 10.58 -5.90
CA ASP A 194 5.69 9.48 -5.32
C ASP A 194 6.20 9.02 -3.94
N GLY A 195 6.90 9.90 -3.22
CA GLY A 195 7.59 9.57 -1.97
C GLY A 195 8.86 8.72 -2.13
N GLY A 196 9.26 8.37 -3.36
CA GLY A 196 10.45 7.56 -3.67
C GLY A 196 10.15 6.10 -4.02
N LYS A 197 8.88 5.73 -4.17
CA LYS A 197 8.44 4.35 -4.50
C LYS A 197 9.04 3.87 -5.83
N THR A 198 8.97 4.70 -6.87
CA THR A 198 9.58 4.48 -8.19
C THR A 198 11.10 4.38 -8.09
N LYS A 199 11.74 5.26 -7.30
CA LYS A 199 13.20 5.25 -7.07
C LYS A 199 13.64 3.92 -6.44
N ASN A 200 12.89 3.43 -5.45
CA ASN A 200 13.20 2.17 -4.80
C ASN A 200 12.91 0.95 -5.71
N ALA A 201 11.81 0.97 -6.47
CA ALA A 201 11.52 -0.06 -7.47
C ALA A 201 12.57 -0.11 -8.60
N LEU A 202 13.09 1.04 -9.05
CA LEU A 202 14.20 1.12 -10.02
C LEU A 202 15.53 0.64 -9.42
N ARG A 203 15.80 0.93 -8.14
CA ARG A 203 16.96 0.41 -7.42
C ARG A 203 16.90 -1.12 -7.34
N ALA A 204 15.76 -1.69 -6.94
CA ALA A 204 15.55 -3.14 -6.90
C ALA A 204 15.65 -3.79 -8.29
N ALA A 205 15.11 -3.14 -9.32
CA ALA A 205 15.25 -3.56 -10.71
C ALA A 205 16.71 -3.56 -11.20
N ALA A 206 17.47 -2.52 -10.85
CA ALA A 206 18.88 -2.42 -11.18
C ALA A 206 19.74 -3.45 -10.43
N ILE A 207 19.42 -3.77 -9.16
CA ILE A 207 20.06 -4.90 -8.45
C ILE A 207 19.72 -6.23 -9.16
N ARG A 208 18.45 -6.49 -9.47
CA ARG A 208 18.02 -7.73 -10.13
C ARG A 208 18.54 -7.90 -11.57
N ALA A 209 18.96 -6.79 -12.20
CA ALA A 209 19.64 -6.72 -13.49
C ALA A 209 21.18 -6.70 -13.38
N GLU A 210 21.75 -6.87 -12.19
CA GLU A 210 23.21 -6.87 -11.93
C GLU A 210 23.91 -5.57 -12.36
N HIS A 211 23.23 -4.42 -12.25
CA HIS A 211 23.84 -3.11 -12.51
C HIS A 211 24.93 -2.82 -11.46
N PRO A 212 26.15 -2.37 -11.85
CA PRO A 212 27.24 -2.15 -10.90
C PRO A 212 26.93 -1.05 -9.88
N GLU A 213 26.10 -0.07 -10.26
CA GLU A 213 25.75 1.08 -9.42
C GLU A 213 24.23 1.32 -9.37
N PRO A 214 23.43 0.47 -8.70
CA PRO A 214 21.96 0.52 -8.77
C PRO A 214 21.37 1.88 -8.36
N ASN A 215 22.04 2.57 -7.44
CA ASN A 215 21.65 3.90 -6.97
C ASN A 215 21.86 5.00 -8.03
N VAL A 216 22.74 4.81 -9.03
CA VAL A 216 22.94 5.78 -10.13
C VAL A 216 21.74 5.77 -11.06
N LEU A 217 21.34 4.58 -11.57
CA LEU A 217 20.16 4.41 -12.42
C LEU A 217 18.89 4.92 -11.72
N ALA A 218 18.69 4.50 -10.47
CA ALA A 218 17.54 4.90 -9.68
C ALA A 218 17.44 6.43 -9.46
N ARG A 219 18.56 7.12 -9.20
CA ARG A 219 18.58 8.59 -9.10
C ARG A 219 18.32 9.24 -10.45
N LEU A 220 19.02 8.83 -11.50
CA LEU A 220 18.95 9.41 -12.84
C LEU A 220 17.50 9.45 -13.35
N MET A 221 16.77 8.35 -13.16
CA MET A 221 15.40 8.24 -13.64
C MET A 221 14.36 8.98 -12.78
N THR A 222 14.69 9.37 -11.54
CA THR A 222 13.77 10.11 -10.64
C THR A 222 14.25 11.51 -10.25
N ALA A 223 15.34 12.00 -10.83
CA ALA A 223 15.82 13.36 -10.64
C ALA A 223 15.04 14.36 -11.51
N GLN A 224 15.02 15.62 -11.08
CA GLN A 224 14.52 16.72 -11.90
C GLN A 224 15.66 17.38 -12.69
N TYR A 225 15.37 17.75 -13.93
CA TYR A 225 16.31 18.37 -14.87
C TYR A 225 15.79 19.71 -15.40
N PRO A 226 16.65 20.63 -15.88
CA PRO A 226 16.22 21.83 -16.58
C PRO A 226 15.46 21.46 -17.87
N LEU A 227 14.23 21.97 -18.02
CA LEU A 227 13.29 21.58 -19.09
C LEU A 227 13.91 21.70 -20.50
N ASP A 228 14.51 22.84 -20.82
CA ASP A 228 15.05 23.10 -22.17
C ASP A 228 16.17 22.11 -22.54
N MET A 229 17.02 21.75 -21.57
CA MET A 229 18.10 20.78 -21.76
C MET A 229 17.53 19.36 -21.90
N LEU A 230 16.53 19.00 -21.08
CA LEU A 230 15.96 17.65 -21.10
C LEU A 230 15.22 17.41 -22.42
N THR A 231 14.37 18.34 -22.87
CA THR A 231 13.67 18.25 -24.15
C THR A 231 14.67 18.15 -25.31
N ALA A 232 15.66 19.04 -25.37
CA ALA A 232 16.66 19.04 -26.44
C ALA A 232 17.53 17.76 -26.49
N VAL A 233 17.73 17.10 -25.35
CA VAL A 233 18.39 15.78 -25.28
C VAL A 233 17.44 14.66 -25.71
N LEU A 234 16.23 14.58 -25.15
CA LEU A 234 15.29 13.49 -25.47
C LEU A 234 14.92 13.48 -26.95
N THR A 235 14.62 14.64 -27.56
CA THR A 235 14.34 14.72 -29.00
C THR A 235 15.49 14.20 -29.88
N LYS A 236 16.76 14.37 -29.44
CA LYS A 236 17.92 13.81 -30.15
C LYS A 236 18.07 12.30 -29.94
N LEU A 237 17.82 11.82 -28.73
CA LEU A 237 17.88 10.38 -28.45
C LEU A 237 16.75 9.62 -29.18
N GLN A 238 15.56 10.23 -29.29
CA GLN A 238 14.39 9.70 -30.00
C GLN A 238 14.45 9.79 -31.54
N GLY A 239 15.29 10.68 -32.10
CA GLY A 239 15.55 10.72 -33.54
C GLY A 239 16.29 9.46 -34.05
N THR A 240 16.36 9.25 -35.36
CA THR A 240 17.03 8.06 -35.96
C THR A 240 18.50 8.28 -36.31
N GLU A 241 19.03 9.49 -36.14
CA GLU A 241 20.39 9.88 -36.53
C GLU A 241 21.47 9.29 -35.61
N THR A 242 22.69 9.17 -36.13
CA THR A 242 23.88 8.78 -35.34
C THR A 242 24.28 9.92 -34.41
N LEU A 243 24.47 9.61 -33.13
CA LEU A 243 24.82 10.57 -32.10
C LEU A 243 26.31 10.93 -32.23
N THR A 244 26.64 12.22 -32.20
CA THR A 244 28.03 12.66 -32.17
C THR A 244 28.59 12.66 -30.75
N VAL A 245 29.92 12.71 -30.64
CA VAL A 245 30.62 12.96 -29.36
C VAL A 245 30.10 14.22 -28.67
N LYS A 246 29.73 15.27 -29.43
CA LYS A 246 29.16 16.51 -28.88
C LYS A 246 27.79 16.28 -28.24
N ASP A 247 26.93 15.45 -28.86
CA ASP A 247 25.59 15.17 -28.33
C ASP A 247 25.68 14.42 -27.01
N LEU A 248 26.62 13.48 -26.89
CA LEU A 248 26.91 12.81 -25.62
C LEU A 248 27.49 13.75 -24.56
N TYR A 249 28.23 14.80 -24.92
CA TYR A 249 28.61 15.85 -23.97
C TYR A 249 27.41 16.68 -23.48
N GLU A 250 26.39 16.92 -24.31
CA GLU A 250 25.15 17.55 -23.85
C GLU A 250 24.31 16.61 -22.95
N VAL A 251 24.25 15.29 -23.25
CA VAL A 251 23.69 14.29 -22.32
C VAL A 251 24.45 14.29 -20.99
N LYS A 252 25.78 14.28 -21.02
CA LYS A 252 26.65 14.32 -19.84
C LYS A 252 26.38 15.56 -18.98
N LYS A 253 26.27 16.73 -19.62
CA LYS A 253 25.94 18.02 -18.99
C LYS A 253 24.53 18.07 -18.39
N LEU A 254 23.53 17.50 -19.08
CA LEU A 254 22.19 17.28 -18.51
C LEU A 254 22.27 16.43 -17.24
N LEU A 255 23.01 15.31 -17.29
CA LEU A 255 23.15 14.39 -16.17
C LEU A 255 23.95 14.95 -14.98
N SER A 256 24.79 15.97 -15.17
CA SER A 256 25.36 16.76 -14.05
C SER A 256 24.32 17.63 -13.33
N ASN A 257 23.24 18.05 -14.00
CA ASN A 257 22.26 19.00 -13.49
C ASN A 257 21.11 18.38 -12.65
N GLN A 258 21.29 17.15 -12.16
CA GLN A 258 20.30 16.40 -11.35
C GLN A 258 19.89 17.15 -10.08
N TRP A 259 18.59 17.20 -9.80
CA TRP A 259 18.04 17.68 -8.51
C TRP A 259 17.16 16.61 -7.85
N PRO A 260 17.30 16.34 -6.53
CA PRO A 260 18.33 16.88 -5.63
C PRO A 260 19.75 16.38 -6.01
N PRO A 261 20.81 17.16 -5.73
CA PRO A 261 22.16 16.81 -6.14
C PRO A 261 22.72 15.63 -5.33
N THR A 262 23.77 14.99 -5.84
CA THR A 262 24.33 13.74 -5.29
C THR A 262 24.98 13.87 -3.92
N GLN A 263 25.25 15.09 -3.43
CA GLN A 263 25.76 15.36 -2.08
C GLN A 263 25.05 16.59 -1.51
N VAL A 264 24.14 16.37 -0.55
CA VAL A 264 23.55 17.41 0.30
C VAL A 264 23.86 17.03 1.75
N ASN A 265 24.93 17.60 2.29
CA ASN A 265 25.27 17.43 3.70
C ASN A 265 24.57 18.55 4.50
N MET A 266 23.51 18.18 5.22
CA MET A 266 22.85 19.05 6.20
C MET A 266 23.39 18.74 7.58
N ASN A 267 24.16 19.68 8.14
CA ASN A 267 24.77 19.54 9.46
C ASN A 267 24.07 20.48 10.45
N PHE A 268 23.61 19.94 11.57
CA PHE A 268 22.94 20.71 12.63
C PHE A 268 23.93 20.98 13.76
N TRP A 269 24.08 22.25 14.13
CA TRP A 269 24.99 22.71 15.16
C TRP A 269 24.18 23.33 16.31
N CYS A 270 24.41 22.87 17.54
CA CYS A 270 23.86 23.52 18.73
C CYS A 270 24.64 24.81 19.04
N HIS A 271 23.95 25.84 19.51
CA HIS A 271 24.53 27.17 19.68
C HIS A 271 25.54 27.23 20.85
N PRO A 272 26.69 27.92 20.73
CA PRO A 272 27.53 28.26 21.88
C PRO A 272 26.82 29.28 22.78
N ARG A 273 26.89 29.12 24.10
CA ARG A 273 26.16 30.00 25.05
C ARG A 273 26.67 31.45 24.98
N ASP A 274 25.91 32.35 24.34
CA ASP A 274 25.79 33.78 24.69
C ASP A 274 24.76 34.51 23.81
N ASN A 275 24.15 35.57 24.37
CA ASN A 275 23.00 36.27 23.76
C ASN A 275 23.42 37.31 22.71
N ASN A 276 23.11 37.07 21.42
CA ASN A 276 22.64 38.04 20.40
C ASN A 276 22.90 37.53 18.96
N ILE A 277 22.18 36.51 18.49
CA ILE A 277 22.36 35.97 17.12
C ILE A 277 21.04 35.91 16.35
N SER A 278 20.82 36.92 15.50
CA SER A 278 19.92 36.86 14.34
C SER A 278 20.80 36.74 13.09
N LEU A 279 21.24 35.53 12.75
CA LEU A 279 22.20 35.30 11.66
C LEU A 279 21.57 34.51 10.50
N ASN A 280 21.09 35.25 9.51
CA ASN A 280 20.96 34.76 8.14
C ASN A 280 22.28 35.06 7.41
N PHE A 281 23.19 34.10 7.38
CA PHE A 281 24.42 34.20 6.60
C PHE A 281 24.40 33.23 5.43
N CYS A 282 24.18 33.78 4.22
CA CYS A 282 24.53 33.12 2.97
C CYS A 282 25.97 33.51 2.62
N HIS A 283 26.91 32.57 2.70
CA HIS A 283 28.27 32.77 2.21
C HIS A 283 28.50 31.90 0.96
N TYR A 284 28.95 32.55 -0.12
CA TYR A 284 29.37 31.86 -1.33
C TYR A 284 30.89 31.67 -1.29
N SER A 285 31.34 30.46 -0.97
CA SER A 285 32.77 30.17 -0.96
C SER A 285 33.27 29.90 -2.38
N GLY A 286 34.46 30.41 -2.70
CA GLY A 286 35.05 30.40 -4.06
C GLY A 286 35.42 29.01 -4.62
N ASN A 287 35.05 27.94 -3.92
CA ASN A 287 35.14 26.53 -4.34
C ASN A 287 33.84 26.03 -5.02
N GLY A 288 32.78 26.85 -5.12
CA GLY A 288 31.49 26.44 -5.67
C GLY A 288 30.58 25.77 -4.62
N SER A 289 30.51 26.32 -3.41
CA SER A 289 29.45 25.95 -2.45
C SER A 289 28.78 27.17 -1.84
N LEU A 290 27.44 27.16 -1.86
CA LEU A 290 26.59 28.06 -1.11
C LEU A 290 26.38 27.47 0.29
N GLN A 291 26.97 28.10 1.30
CA GLN A 291 26.68 27.80 2.69
C GLN A 291 25.54 28.71 3.17
N ILE A 292 24.42 28.10 3.55
CA ILE A 292 23.30 28.78 4.23
C ILE A 292 23.37 28.43 5.71
N SER A 293 23.65 29.43 6.55
CA SER A 293 23.53 29.33 8.00
C SER A 293 22.29 30.09 8.46
N THR A 294 21.41 29.40 9.20
CA THR A 294 20.13 29.93 9.70
C THR A 294 19.78 29.36 11.07
N GLY A 295 19.06 30.14 11.89
CA GLY A 295 18.49 29.68 13.16
C GLY A 295 17.17 28.95 12.95
N ILE A 296 16.97 27.82 13.64
CA ILE A 296 15.73 27.02 13.61
C ILE A 296 14.97 27.10 14.97
N GLY A 297 15.56 27.77 15.96
CA GLY A 297 14.94 28.07 17.25
C GLY A 297 15.91 28.86 18.12
N GLU A 298 15.57 29.07 19.40
CA GLU A 298 16.38 29.87 20.32
C GLU A 298 17.79 29.26 20.57
N ASP A 299 17.96 27.94 20.43
CA ASP A 299 19.20 27.20 20.73
C ASP A 299 19.90 26.51 19.53
N ARG A 300 19.32 26.53 18.31
CA ARG A 300 19.75 25.64 17.19
C ARG A 300 20.05 26.38 15.89
N VAL A 301 21.21 26.09 15.30
CA VAL A 301 21.65 26.61 13.98
C VAL A 301 21.81 25.47 12.99
N ALA A 302 21.15 25.57 11.83
CA ALA A 302 21.41 24.68 10.70
C ALA A 302 22.50 25.26 9.79
N GLN A 303 23.41 24.39 9.34
CA GLN A 303 24.37 24.68 8.29
C GLN A 303 24.03 23.79 7.08
N ILE A 304 23.38 24.38 6.09
CA ILE A 304 23.05 23.73 4.83
C ILE A 304 24.15 24.07 3.83
N THR A 305 24.96 23.09 3.46
CA THR A 305 25.98 23.26 2.42
C THR A 305 25.45 22.71 1.10
N VAL A 306 25.04 23.62 0.22
CA VAL A 306 24.65 23.28 -1.16
C VAL A 306 25.88 23.47 -2.05
N MET A 307 26.39 22.39 -2.66
CA MET A 307 27.40 22.56 -3.70
C MET A 307 26.73 23.10 -4.97
N ASP A 308 27.23 24.24 -5.45
CA ASP A 308 26.65 24.95 -6.57
C ASP A 308 27.19 24.41 -7.89
N GLN A 309 26.28 23.86 -8.72
CA GLN A 309 26.54 23.58 -10.14
C GLN A 309 25.72 24.51 -11.05
N SER A 310 25.60 25.77 -10.63
CA SER A 310 25.18 26.95 -11.38
C SER A 310 23.70 27.04 -11.80
N HIS A 311 23.06 28.17 -11.45
CA HIS A 311 21.78 28.65 -12.00
C HIS A 311 20.51 27.80 -11.69
N PHE A 312 20.19 27.63 -10.41
CA PHE A 312 18.95 26.98 -9.95
C PHE A 312 17.67 27.86 -10.02
N THR A 313 17.36 28.41 -11.21
CA THR A 313 16.14 29.23 -11.43
C THR A 313 15.32 28.85 -12.68
N GLY A 314 15.72 27.80 -13.41
CA GLY A 314 14.97 27.32 -14.58
C GLY A 314 13.76 26.44 -14.21
N ASN A 315 12.78 26.35 -15.11
CA ASN A 315 11.68 25.39 -14.98
C ASN A 315 12.25 23.96 -15.01
N ARG A 316 11.85 23.11 -14.05
CA ARG A 316 12.40 21.76 -13.85
C ARG A 316 11.32 20.69 -13.99
N CYS A 317 11.68 19.57 -14.63
CA CYS A 317 10.77 18.45 -14.89
C CYS A 317 11.47 17.10 -14.72
N TYR A 318 10.67 16.03 -14.61
CA TYR A 318 11.13 14.64 -14.63
C TYR A 318 11.11 14.07 -16.05
N ILE A 319 11.94 13.06 -16.32
CA ILE A 319 11.94 12.30 -17.59
C ILE A 319 10.54 11.76 -17.93
N SER A 320 9.82 11.23 -16.92
CA SER A 320 8.46 10.73 -17.07
C SER A 320 7.45 11.80 -17.54
N GLN A 321 7.62 13.07 -17.17
CA GLN A 321 6.65 14.11 -17.53
C GLN A 321 6.63 14.42 -19.03
N LEU A 322 7.76 14.27 -19.72
CA LEU A 322 7.84 14.42 -21.18
C LEU A 322 7.46 13.14 -21.92
N ASN A 323 7.71 11.97 -21.34
CA ASN A 323 7.49 10.68 -22.01
C ASN A 323 6.06 10.13 -21.82
N PHE A 324 5.39 10.41 -20.70
CA PHE A 324 4.04 9.86 -20.40
C PHE A 324 2.90 10.71 -20.97
N GLY A 325 3.12 12.02 -21.17
CA GLY A 325 2.08 12.99 -21.58
C GLY A 325 2.11 13.41 -23.05
N ASN A 326 2.80 12.67 -23.91
CA ASN A 326 2.93 12.97 -25.35
C ASN A 326 1.87 12.24 -26.19
N GLU A 327 1.48 12.82 -27.33
CA GLU A 327 0.50 12.26 -28.29
C GLU A 327 0.89 10.84 -28.75
N ASP A 328 2.18 10.56 -28.90
CA ASP A 328 2.70 9.23 -29.22
C ASP A 328 2.33 8.16 -28.18
N MET A 329 2.25 8.50 -26.89
CA MET A 329 1.88 7.57 -25.83
C MET A 329 0.40 7.20 -25.92
N GLU A 330 -0.48 8.18 -26.14
CA GLU A 330 -1.92 7.95 -26.34
C GLU A 330 -2.19 7.17 -27.64
N ALA A 331 -1.46 7.47 -28.71
CA ALA A 331 -1.48 6.71 -29.95
C ALA A 331 -0.98 5.26 -29.76
N ASN A 332 0.04 5.03 -28.91
CA ASN A 332 0.56 3.70 -28.61
C ASN A 332 -0.37 2.87 -27.72
N LEU A 333 -0.99 3.48 -26.71
CA LEU A 333 -2.08 2.86 -25.93
C LEU A 333 -3.25 2.46 -26.84
N SER A 334 -3.65 3.35 -27.76
CA SER A 334 -4.71 3.08 -28.75
C SER A 334 -4.37 1.91 -29.68
N LYS A 335 -3.12 1.80 -30.15
CA LYS A 335 -2.64 0.64 -30.93
C LYS A 335 -2.73 -0.66 -30.12
N CYS A 336 -2.30 -0.64 -28.85
CA CYS A 336 -2.36 -1.80 -27.97
C CYS A 336 -3.81 -2.26 -27.73
N LEU A 337 -4.73 -1.32 -27.47
CA LEU A 337 -6.15 -1.59 -27.27
C LEU A 337 -6.81 -2.16 -28.55
N ALA A 338 -6.49 -1.62 -29.72
CA ALA A 338 -6.98 -2.13 -31.00
C ALA A 338 -6.53 -3.59 -31.25
N VAL A 339 -5.27 -3.93 -30.94
CA VAL A 339 -4.75 -5.30 -31.10
C VAL A 339 -5.38 -6.28 -30.08
N ALA A 340 -5.68 -5.84 -28.86
CA ALA A 340 -6.40 -6.63 -27.87
C ALA A 340 -7.86 -6.90 -28.29
N THR A 341 -8.60 -5.84 -28.63
CA THR A 341 -10.03 -5.92 -28.99
C THR A 341 -10.29 -6.63 -30.31
N ALA A 342 -9.39 -6.54 -31.30
CA ALA A 342 -9.49 -7.24 -32.59
C ALA A 342 -9.41 -8.78 -32.48
N GLY A 343 -9.11 -9.34 -31.31
CA GLY A 343 -9.13 -10.80 -31.08
C GLY A 343 -8.03 -11.58 -31.82
N SER A 344 -7.00 -10.90 -32.34
CA SER A 344 -5.87 -11.52 -33.06
C SER A 344 -5.19 -12.64 -32.25
N TRP A 345 -5.17 -12.50 -30.92
CA TRP A 345 -4.61 -13.45 -29.96
C TRP A 345 -5.30 -14.83 -29.91
N ARG A 346 -6.46 -15.03 -30.56
CA ARG A 346 -7.29 -16.26 -30.45
C ARG A 346 -6.68 -17.51 -31.12
N GLN A 347 -5.64 -17.35 -31.94
CA GLN A 347 -5.01 -18.42 -32.74
C GLN A 347 -3.55 -18.70 -32.33
N ARG A 348 -3.40 -19.48 -31.25
CA ARG A 348 -2.27 -20.41 -31.08
C ARG A 348 -2.73 -21.59 -30.21
N GLU A 349 -2.11 -22.73 -30.42
CA GLU A 349 -2.19 -23.94 -29.60
C GLU A 349 -0.81 -24.14 -28.93
N GLU A 350 -0.78 -24.69 -27.72
CA GLU A 350 0.37 -25.25 -26.95
C GLU A 350 -0.12 -25.50 -25.49
N PRO A 351 0.52 -26.39 -24.73
CA PRO A 351 0.06 -27.73 -24.44
C PRO A 351 -0.91 -27.82 -23.23
N ALA A 352 -1.53 -28.99 -23.06
CA ALA A 352 -2.41 -29.26 -21.91
C ALA A 352 -1.64 -29.21 -20.59
N TRP A 353 -2.06 -28.30 -19.71
CA TRP A 353 -1.77 -28.29 -18.28
C TRP A 353 -3.13 -28.35 -17.56
N ASP A 354 -3.57 -29.56 -17.25
CA ASP A 354 -4.82 -29.79 -16.51
C ASP A 354 -4.74 -29.20 -15.09
N ASP A 355 -5.89 -29.08 -14.43
CA ASP A 355 -6.06 -28.70 -13.01
C ASP A 355 -5.91 -27.20 -12.64
N PHE A 356 -6.48 -26.30 -13.46
CA PHE A 356 -6.60 -24.86 -13.15
C PHE A 356 -8.05 -24.32 -13.07
N GLU A 357 -9.08 -25.16 -13.22
CA GLU A 357 -10.52 -24.78 -13.26
C GLU A 357 -11.10 -24.21 -11.94
N SER A 358 -10.28 -23.93 -10.92
CA SER A 358 -10.74 -23.52 -9.58
C SER A 358 -10.24 -22.16 -9.08
N LEU A 359 -9.24 -21.53 -9.73
CA LEU A 359 -8.69 -20.25 -9.26
C LEU A 359 -9.40 -19.03 -9.88
N PRO A 360 -9.71 -17.99 -9.09
CA PRO A 360 -10.30 -16.75 -9.61
C PRO A 360 -9.31 -15.97 -10.49
N CYS A 361 -9.82 -15.40 -11.60
CA CYS A 361 -9.07 -14.56 -12.55
C CYS A 361 -8.13 -13.55 -11.85
N GLU A 362 -6.87 -13.49 -12.30
CA GLU A 362 -5.80 -12.69 -11.67
C GLU A 362 -6.14 -11.20 -11.53
N HIS A 363 -7.00 -10.66 -12.40
CA HIS A 363 -7.50 -9.28 -12.30
C HIS A 363 -8.41 -9.10 -11.07
N ILE A 364 -9.34 -10.04 -10.82
CA ILE A 364 -10.26 -10.01 -9.68
C ILE A 364 -9.48 -10.11 -8.36
N LEU A 365 -8.41 -10.92 -8.32
CA LEU A 365 -7.50 -10.97 -7.17
C LEU A 365 -6.76 -9.64 -6.96
N SER A 366 -6.14 -9.08 -8.00
CA SER A 366 -5.45 -7.77 -7.94
C SER A 366 -6.39 -6.65 -7.47
N LEU A 367 -7.63 -6.58 -7.99
CA LEU A 367 -8.64 -5.62 -7.55
C LEU A 367 -8.97 -5.79 -6.06
N LYS A 368 -9.28 -7.02 -5.59
CA LYS A 368 -9.57 -7.26 -4.17
C LYS A 368 -8.42 -6.80 -3.27
N LEU A 369 -7.17 -7.13 -3.62
CA LEU A 369 -6.00 -6.81 -2.81
C LEU A 369 -5.70 -5.31 -2.77
N ARG A 370 -5.86 -4.61 -3.91
CA ARG A 370 -5.85 -3.14 -3.96
C ARG A 370 -6.92 -2.54 -3.06
N LEU A 371 -8.16 -3.00 -3.17
CA LEU A 371 -9.28 -2.52 -2.36
C LEU A 371 -9.05 -2.74 -0.86
N LEU A 372 -8.42 -3.85 -0.45
CA LEU A 372 -8.05 -4.07 0.95
C LEU A 372 -6.98 -3.07 1.43
N ASP A 373 -6.02 -2.65 0.60
CA ASP A 373 -5.07 -1.60 0.98
C ASP A 373 -5.75 -0.22 1.05
N THR A 374 -6.67 0.08 0.14
CA THR A 374 -7.52 1.28 0.21
C THR A 374 -8.40 1.30 1.46
N ILE A 375 -8.98 0.16 1.85
CA ILE A 375 -9.79 0.03 3.08
C ILE A 375 -8.90 0.14 4.33
N HIS A 376 -7.68 -0.41 4.32
CA HIS A 376 -6.69 -0.19 5.37
C HIS A 376 -6.39 1.30 5.56
N ALA A 377 -6.23 2.06 4.45
CA ALA A 377 -6.03 3.49 4.50
C ALA A 377 -7.20 4.25 5.16
N PHE A 378 -8.46 3.83 4.94
CA PHE A 378 -9.61 4.41 5.64
C PHE A 378 -9.59 4.12 7.14
N TYR A 379 -9.22 2.90 7.54
CA TYR A 379 -9.10 2.55 8.95
C TYR A 379 -8.00 3.34 9.65
N THR A 380 -6.81 3.46 9.06
CA THR A 380 -5.74 4.30 9.63
C THR A 380 -6.17 5.76 9.72
N ASN A 381 -6.95 6.26 8.75
CA ASN A 381 -7.55 7.59 8.82
C ASN A 381 -8.60 7.73 9.94
N ALA A 382 -9.44 6.72 10.18
CA ALA A 382 -10.42 6.74 11.26
C ALA A 382 -9.73 6.70 12.64
N LEU A 383 -8.73 5.83 12.82
CA LEU A 383 -7.90 5.76 14.03
C LEU A 383 -7.26 7.13 14.34
N ALA A 384 -6.72 7.81 13.32
CA ALA A 384 -6.12 9.14 13.46
C ALA A 384 -7.09 10.23 13.96
N ARG A 385 -8.41 10.01 13.89
CA ARG A 385 -9.46 11.00 14.18
C ARG A 385 -10.28 10.69 15.43
N LEU A 386 -10.14 9.51 16.02
CA LEU A 386 -10.86 9.10 17.23
C LEU A 386 -10.00 9.30 18.50
N PRO A 387 -10.60 9.56 19.68
CA PRO A 387 -9.87 9.88 20.91
C PRO A 387 -9.38 8.61 21.67
N ILE A 388 -8.78 7.65 20.96
CA ILE A 388 -8.47 6.29 21.47
C ILE A 388 -7.62 6.32 22.75
N HIS A 389 -6.69 7.27 22.88
CA HIS A 389 -5.89 7.41 24.09
C HIS A 389 -6.72 7.72 25.35
N ARG A 390 -7.89 8.35 25.21
CA ARG A 390 -8.82 8.66 26.32
C ARG A 390 -9.95 7.64 26.44
N GLU A 391 -10.49 7.22 25.30
CA GLU A 391 -11.65 6.32 25.18
C GLU A 391 -11.26 4.98 24.53
N PRO A 392 -10.45 4.11 25.19
CA PRO A 392 -9.91 2.90 24.58
C PRO A 392 -10.98 1.87 24.17
N GLN A 393 -12.20 1.96 24.72
CA GLN A 393 -13.34 1.13 24.31
C GLN A 393 -13.73 1.32 22.84
N ILE A 394 -13.51 2.50 22.25
CA ILE A 394 -13.80 2.73 20.83
C ILE A 394 -12.97 1.80 19.93
N LEU A 395 -11.81 1.34 20.39
CA LEU A 395 -10.95 0.42 19.66
C LEU A 395 -11.58 -0.97 19.51
N ARG A 396 -12.34 -1.44 20.52
CA ARG A 396 -13.22 -2.62 20.39
C ARG A 396 -14.27 -2.39 19.33
N ALA A 397 -14.98 -1.26 19.41
CA ALA A 397 -16.09 -0.99 18.50
C ALA A 397 -15.65 -0.89 17.03
N ILE A 398 -14.48 -0.29 16.75
CA ILE A 398 -13.84 -0.35 15.44
C ILE A 398 -13.62 -1.80 15.01
N LEU A 399 -12.89 -2.58 15.82
CA LEU A 399 -12.45 -3.94 15.49
C LEU A 399 -13.59 -4.98 15.36
N VAL A 400 -14.73 -4.72 15.98
CA VAL A 400 -15.91 -5.61 15.97
C VAL A 400 -16.97 -5.18 14.95
N ALA A 401 -17.19 -3.87 14.78
CA ALA A 401 -18.39 -3.32 14.14
C ALA A 401 -18.18 -2.10 13.23
N GLY A 402 -16.99 -1.47 13.26
CA GLY A 402 -16.69 -0.22 12.55
C GLY A 402 -16.54 -0.36 11.04
N HIS A 403 -17.48 -1.00 10.35
CA HIS A 403 -17.42 -1.24 8.90
C HIS A 403 -17.41 0.05 8.09
N CYS A 404 -16.69 0.05 6.95
CA CYS A 404 -16.57 1.23 6.08
C CYS A 404 -17.71 1.42 5.05
N TYR A 405 -18.68 0.51 4.96
CA TYR A 405 -19.89 0.69 4.15
C TYR A 405 -21.01 1.39 4.94
N GLY A 406 -21.91 2.06 4.22
CA GLY A 406 -22.99 2.85 4.79
C GLY A 406 -23.41 3.97 3.83
N PRO A 407 -24.25 4.92 4.28
CA PRO A 407 -24.69 6.06 3.47
C PRO A 407 -23.68 7.22 3.39
N LEU A 408 -22.61 7.20 4.18
CA LEU A 408 -21.58 8.26 4.22
C LEU A 408 -20.34 7.86 3.41
N ASP A 409 -19.30 8.70 3.40
CA ASP A 409 -18.00 8.29 2.88
C ASP A 409 -17.35 7.20 3.77
N PRO A 410 -16.39 6.41 3.25
CA PRO A 410 -15.82 5.29 3.99
C PRO A 410 -15.20 5.61 5.35
N VAL A 411 -14.63 6.81 5.55
CA VAL A 411 -14.02 7.19 6.84
C VAL A 411 -15.11 7.64 7.83
N SER A 412 -16.08 8.41 7.38
CA SER A 412 -17.26 8.78 8.18
C SER A 412 -18.07 7.56 8.60
N ASN A 413 -18.25 6.57 7.71
CA ASN A 413 -18.89 5.30 8.04
C ASN A 413 -18.15 4.59 9.20
N ILE A 414 -16.83 4.39 9.11
CA ILE A 414 -16.05 3.75 10.18
C ILE A 414 -16.26 4.48 11.52
N ILE A 415 -16.12 5.80 11.54
CA ILE A 415 -16.27 6.63 12.75
C ILE A 415 -17.68 6.48 13.34
N VAL A 416 -18.72 6.71 12.55
CA VAL A 416 -20.12 6.71 13.00
C VAL A 416 -20.58 5.32 13.42
N ASN A 417 -20.22 4.28 12.67
CA ASN A 417 -20.58 2.88 12.97
C ASN A 417 -19.90 2.40 14.26
N SER A 418 -18.63 2.79 14.48
CA SER A 418 -17.91 2.49 15.73
C SER A 418 -18.53 3.18 16.94
N CYS A 419 -18.82 4.50 16.85
CA CYS A 419 -19.46 5.23 17.95
C CYS A 419 -20.84 4.65 18.27
N TRP A 420 -21.65 4.35 17.25
CA TRP A 420 -22.98 3.75 17.44
C TRP A 420 -22.89 2.40 18.17
N TYR A 421 -21.96 1.53 17.76
CA TYR A 421 -21.78 0.22 18.39
C TYR A 421 -21.29 0.34 19.84
N ASP A 422 -20.36 1.25 20.13
CA ASP A 422 -19.84 1.49 21.49
C ASP A 422 -20.97 1.91 22.46
N MET A 423 -21.87 2.81 22.03
CA MET A 423 -23.01 3.25 22.83
C MET A 423 -24.17 2.26 22.89
N ALA A 424 -24.43 1.51 21.82
CA ALA A 424 -25.51 0.52 21.79
C ALA A 424 -25.13 -0.82 22.46
N PHE A 425 -23.85 -1.17 22.47
CA PHE A 425 -23.31 -2.44 22.97
C PHE A 425 -22.04 -2.26 23.85
N PRO A 426 -22.07 -1.39 24.89
CA PRO A 426 -20.91 -1.09 25.73
C PRO A 426 -20.40 -2.34 26.45
N LEU A 427 -19.07 -2.48 26.57
CA LEU A 427 -18.43 -3.67 27.16
C LEU A 427 -18.68 -3.78 28.68
N GLY A 428 -19.01 -4.98 29.15
CA GLY A 428 -19.20 -5.30 30.58
C GLY A 428 -17.89 -5.46 31.37
N ASN A 429 -17.99 -5.75 32.67
CA ASN A 429 -16.81 -5.92 33.52
C ASN A 429 -16.31 -7.37 33.48
N GLN A 430 -15.50 -7.67 32.46
CA GLN A 430 -14.90 -8.99 32.18
C GLN A 430 -14.47 -9.78 33.44
N VAL A 431 -13.92 -9.14 34.48
CA VAL A 431 -13.44 -9.84 35.69
C VAL A 431 -14.59 -10.39 36.53
N GLN A 432 -15.68 -9.63 36.67
CA GLN A 432 -16.83 -10.00 37.49
C GLN A 432 -17.70 -11.06 36.79
N ASP A 433 -17.83 -10.95 35.47
CA ASP A 433 -18.71 -11.82 34.67
C ASP A 433 -18.10 -13.22 34.38
N LEU A 434 -16.81 -13.45 34.69
CA LEU A 434 -16.09 -14.70 34.43
C LEU A 434 -16.14 -15.76 35.55
N ASP A 435 -16.79 -15.50 36.69
CA ASP A 435 -16.97 -16.46 37.82
C ASP A 435 -15.67 -17.17 38.29
N LEU A 436 -14.51 -16.52 38.18
CA LEU A 436 -13.23 -17.13 38.50
C LEU A 436 -12.98 -17.18 40.02
N PRO A 437 -12.70 -18.36 40.61
CA PRO A 437 -12.22 -18.45 41.99
C PRO A 437 -10.85 -17.77 42.14
N HIS A 438 -10.60 -17.15 43.29
CA HIS A 438 -9.46 -16.28 43.58
C HIS A 438 -8.16 -16.76 42.91
N LEU A 439 -7.68 -15.93 41.99
CA LEU A 439 -6.68 -16.35 41.02
C LEU A 439 -5.26 -15.98 41.50
N GLU A 440 -4.67 -16.84 42.33
CA GLU A 440 -3.22 -16.88 42.49
C GLU A 440 -2.58 -17.18 41.12
N LEU A 441 -2.12 -16.11 40.45
CA LEU A 441 -1.32 -16.19 39.24
C LEU A 441 0.12 -16.51 39.63
N PRO A 442 0.80 -17.48 38.97
CA PRO A 442 2.21 -17.77 39.24
C PRO A 442 3.07 -16.50 39.12
N GLY A 443 3.95 -16.29 40.10
CA GLY A 443 4.58 -15.00 40.35
C GLY A 443 5.48 -14.49 39.21
N TRP A 444 5.08 -13.35 38.63
CA TRP A 444 5.97 -12.36 38.02
C TRP A 444 5.66 -10.94 38.53
N PHE A 445 4.58 -10.77 39.30
CA PHE A 445 4.03 -9.46 39.67
C PHE A 445 4.35 -9.07 41.11
N ASP A 446 4.48 -7.76 41.33
CA ASP A 446 4.55 -7.12 42.64
C ASP A 446 3.18 -7.17 43.35
N GLU A 447 3.16 -7.40 44.66
CA GLU A 447 1.96 -7.84 45.41
C GLU A 447 0.86 -6.77 45.58
N GLY A 448 1.04 -5.57 45.00
CA GLY A 448 0.11 -4.43 45.10
C GLY A 448 -0.89 -4.26 43.94
N ALA A 449 -0.81 -5.03 42.86
CA ALA A 449 -1.61 -4.82 41.65
C ALA A 449 -3.07 -5.33 41.79
N SER A 450 -3.95 -4.50 42.36
CA SER A 450 -5.37 -4.82 42.59
C SER A 450 -6.11 -5.26 41.32
N LEU A 451 -6.65 -6.49 41.33
CA LEU A 451 -7.28 -7.20 40.21
C LEU A 451 -8.67 -6.66 39.80
N ASN A 452 -9.00 -5.41 40.13
CA ASN A 452 -10.39 -4.92 40.14
C ASN A 452 -10.93 -4.45 38.77
N SER A 453 -10.08 -4.32 37.75
CA SER A 453 -10.49 -4.31 36.35
C SER A 453 -9.33 -4.67 35.43
N LEU A 454 -9.57 -5.51 34.42
CA LEU A 454 -8.73 -5.47 33.23
C LEU A 454 -9.07 -4.17 32.47
N LYS A 455 -8.10 -3.27 32.39
CA LYS A 455 -8.21 -2.06 31.56
C LYS A 455 -8.21 -2.46 30.08
N LEU A 456 -8.71 -1.59 29.19
CA LEU A 456 -8.61 -1.83 27.74
C LEU A 456 -7.32 -1.20 27.17
N PRO A 457 -6.53 -1.94 26.35
CA PRO A 457 -5.23 -1.50 25.89
C PRO A 457 -5.31 -0.35 24.88
N LYS A 458 -4.36 0.58 24.94
CA LYS A 458 -4.27 1.75 24.06
C LYS A 458 -3.58 1.45 22.72
N GLY A 459 -3.94 0.34 22.08
CA GLY A 459 -3.32 -0.07 20.82
C GLY A 459 -3.73 -1.45 20.32
N ILE A 460 -3.45 -1.67 19.04
CA ILE A 460 -3.66 -2.92 18.33
C ILE A 460 -2.30 -3.62 18.23
N LEU A 461 -2.15 -4.78 18.87
CA LEU A 461 -0.90 -5.55 18.79
C LEU A 461 -0.81 -6.29 17.46
N ASP A 462 -1.75 -7.19 17.15
CA ASP A 462 -1.68 -7.99 15.92
C ASP A 462 -2.25 -7.25 14.71
N THR A 463 -1.58 -7.37 13.56
CA THR A 463 -2.04 -6.76 12.29
C THR A 463 -3.14 -7.54 11.58
N ARG A 464 -3.57 -8.69 12.11
CA ARG A 464 -4.57 -9.57 11.47
C ARG A 464 -5.99 -9.17 11.82
N SER A 465 -6.23 -8.59 12.99
CA SER A 465 -7.56 -8.09 13.36
C SER A 465 -8.01 -6.93 12.47
N MET A 466 -7.08 -6.08 12.04
CA MET A 466 -7.33 -5.09 10.97
C MET A 466 -7.62 -5.78 9.63
N SER A 467 -6.77 -6.68 9.14
CA SER A 467 -7.02 -7.46 7.91
C SER A 467 -8.37 -8.19 7.90
N ARG A 468 -8.82 -8.69 9.06
CA ARG A 468 -10.11 -9.39 9.24
C ARG A 468 -11.29 -8.42 9.07
N LEU A 469 -11.18 -7.21 9.64
CA LEU A 469 -12.19 -6.15 9.50
C LEU A 469 -12.20 -5.53 8.09
N GLU A 470 -11.03 -5.38 7.47
CA GLU A 470 -10.85 -4.94 6.08
C GLU A 470 -11.59 -5.90 5.12
N SER A 471 -11.36 -7.21 5.24
CA SER A 471 -12.05 -8.22 4.42
C SER A 471 -13.56 -8.18 4.62
N ARG A 472 -14.02 -8.27 5.87
CA ARG A 472 -15.46 -8.19 6.20
C ARG A 472 -16.13 -6.95 5.62
N SER A 473 -15.44 -5.81 5.64
CA SER A 473 -15.96 -4.56 5.07
C SER A 473 -15.98 -4.57 3.54
N LEU A 474 -14.99 -5.17 2.88
CA LEU A 474 -15.02 -5.42 1.43
C LEU A 474 -16.14 -6.39 1.04
N ASP A 475 -16.35 -7.45 1.82
CA ASP A 475 -17.41 -8.44 1.58
C ASP A 475 -18.80 -7.79 1.76
N GLY A 476 -18.97 -6.89 2.74
CA GLY A 476 -20.17 -6.06 2.90
C GLY A 476 -20.38 -5.05 1.77
N LEU A 477 -19.34 -4.34 1.32
CA LEU A 477 -19.38 -3.43 0.15
C LEU A 477 -19.82 -4.17 -1.12
N VAL A 478 -19.23 -5.36 -1.36
CA VAL A 478 -19.58 -6.21 -2.50
C VAL A 478 -21.01 -6.74 -2.39
N ALA A 479 -21.44 -7.21 -1.21
CA ALA A 479 -22.83 -7.65 -0.99
C ALA A 479 -23.84 -6.51 -1.23
N ALA A 480 -23.54 -5.29 -0.75
CA ALA A 480 -24.38 -4.11 -0.93
C ALA A 480 -24.61 -3.78 -2.42
N LEU A 481 -23.55 -3.77 -3.23
CA LEU A 481 -23.64 -3.50 -4.68
C LEU A 481 -24.30 -4.65 -5.46
N ARG A 482 -24.00 -5.90 -5.11
CA ARG A 482 -24.58 -7.07 -5.78
C ARG A 482 -26.08 -7.22 -5.50
N ASN A 483 -26.52 -6.95 -4.27
CA ASN A 483 -27.93 -7.07 -3.89
C ASN A 483 -28.74 -5.81 -4.23
N GLY A 484 -28.16 -4.61 -4.09
CA GLY A 484 -28.86 -3.33 -4.29
C GLY A 484 -28.80 -2.76 -5.70
N ALA A 485 -27.80 -3.16 -6.52
CA ALA A 485 -27.64 -2.70 -7.90
C ALA A 485 -27.49 -3.86 -8.92
N SER A 486 -27.79 -5.09 -8.51
CA SER A 486 -27.75 -6.32 -9.35
C SER A 486 -26.41 -6.56 -10.08
N MET A 487 -25.31 -6.03 -9.56
CA MET A 487 -23.97 -6.15 -10.17
C MET A 487 -23.43 -7.58 -10.10
N SER A 488 -22.61 -7.97 -11.08
CA SER A 488 -21.72 -9.12 -10.93
C SER A 488 -20.60 -8.81 -9.91
N LEU A 489 -19.90 -9.84 -9.41
CA LEU A 489 -18.75 -9.66 -8.53
C LEU A 489 -17.66 -8.77 -9.16
N HIS A 490 -17.45 -8.92 -10.47
CA HIS A 490 -16.46 -8.16 -11.24
C HIS A 490 -16.83 -6.68 -11.30
N GLN A 491 -18.06 -6.37 -11.75
CA GLN A 491 -18.57 -4.99 -11.81
C GLN A 491 -18.61 -4.30 -10.44
N ALA A 492 -18.92 -5.04 -9.37
CA ALA A 492 -18.88 -4.51 -8.02
C ALA A 492 -17.45 -4.10 -7.60
N LEU A 493 -16.43 -4.91 -7.92
CA LEU A 493 -15.04 -4.59 -7.61
C LEU A 493 -14.49 -3.45 -8.48
N GLU A 494 -14.88 -3.36 -9.74
CA GLU A 494 -14.55 -2.24 -10.64
C GLU A 494 -15.19 -0.93 -10.16
N PHE A 495 -16.47 -0.98 -9.78
CA PHE A 495 -17.18 0.16 -9.19
C PHE A 495 -16.47 0.64 -7.93
N LEU A 496 -16.15 -0.25 -6.99
CA LEU A 496 -15.41 0.12 -5.77
C LEU A 496 -14.01 0.68 -6.08
N SER A 497 -13.32 0.14 -7.10
CA SER A 497 -12.00 0.63 -7.51
C SER A 497 -12.04 1.99 -8.22
N THR A 498 -13.19 2.42 -8.75
CA THR A 498 -13.38 3.72 -9.42
C THR A 498 -14.11 4.74 -8.53
N SER A 499 -14.88 4.29 -7.54
CA SER A 499 -15.55 5.12 -6.54
C SER A 499 -14.74 5.32 -5.25
N ASN A 500 -13.54 4.75 -5.15
CA ASN A 500 -12.72 4.72 -3.92
C ASN A 500 -13.49 4.13 -2.72
N CYS A 501 -14.16 3.00 -2.95
CA CYS A 501 -15.12 2.34 -2.06
C CYS A 501 -16.34 3.17 -1.61
N ASP A 502 -16.52 4.42 -2.06
CA ASP A 502 -17.72 5.19 -1.75
C ASP A 502 -18.93 4.61 -2.50
N ILE A 503 -19.88 4.03 -1.75
CA ILE A 503 -21.15 3.51 -2.27
C ILE A 503 -22.34 4.45 -2.03
N SER A 504 -22.14 5.61 -1.36
CA SER A 504 -23.22 6.59 -1.09
C SER A 504 -23.88 7.11 -2.37
N ARG A 505 -23.16 7.04 -3.49
CA ARG A 505 -23.59 7.47 -4.83
C ARG A 505 -24.28 6.36 -5.65
N ALA A 506 -24.33 5.12 -5.17
CA ALA A 506 -24.80 3.96 -5.94
C ALA A 506 -26.33 3.75 -5.93
N LEU A 507 -27.11 4.70 -5.38
CA LEU A 507 -28.59 4.69 -5.33
C LEU A 507 -29.20 3.40 -4.74
N LEU A 508 -28.52 2.80 -3.76
CA LEU A 508 -28.91 1.53 -3.13
C LEU A 508 -30.16 1.72 -2.25
N HIS A 509 -31.10 0.78 -2.32
CA HIS A 509 -32.26 0.78 -1.42
C HIS A 509 -31.82 0.42 0.02
N PRO A 510 -32.11 1.23 1.06
CA PRO A 510 -31.46 1.07 2.38
C PRO A 510 -31.60 -0.31 3.05
N SER A 511 -32.66 -1.07 2.77
CA SER A 511 -32.87 -2.41 3.35
C SER A 511 -31.75 -3.42 3.06
N ILE A 512 -30.92 -3.18 2.04
CA ILE A 512 -29.77 -4.03 1.69
C ILE A 512 -28.69 -4.05 2.77
N PHE A 513 -28.65 -3.06 3.68
CA PHE A 513 -27.60 -2.97 4.69
C PHE A 513 -27.65 -4.11 5.71
N SER A 514 -28.82 -4.71 5.99
CA SER A 514 -28.94 -5.88 6.86
C SER A 514 -28.28 -7.12 6.25
N ASP A 515 -28.42 -7.34 4.93
CA ASP A 515 -27.78 -8.45 4.23
C ASP A 515 -26.27 -8.21 4.08
N ALA A 516 -25.85 -6.99 3.75
CA ALA A 516 -24.44 -6.60 3.71
C ALA A 516 -23.78 -6.81 5.08
N ALA A 517 -24.45 -6.43 6.17
CA ALA A 517 -23.98 -6.64 7.54
C ALA A 517 -23.90 -8.12 7.93
N LYS A 518 -24.85 -8.94 7.48
CA LYS A 518 -24.82 -10.39 7.68
C LYS A 518 -23.64 -11.05 6.94
N VAL A 519 -23.37 -10.64 5.70
CA VAL A 519 -22.21 -11.10 4.92
C VAL A 519 -20.89 -10.62 5.53
N ALA A 520 -20.84 -9.37 6.00
CA ALA A 520 -19.71 -8.80 6.74
C ALA A 520 -19.51 -9.38 8.16
N LYS A 521 -20.40 -10.28 8.61
CA LYS A 521 -20.36 -10.90 9.95
C LYS A 521 -20.35 -9.88 11.08
N HIS A 522 -21.14 -8.80 10.91
CA HIS A 522 -21.46 -7.87 11.99
C HIS A 522 -22.32 -8.61 13.04
N PRO A 523 -21.99 -8.55 14.34
CA PRO A 523 -22.65 -9.38 15.37
C PRO A 523 -24.12 -9.01 15.61
N GLN A 524 -24.53 -7.79 15.25
CA GLN A 524 -25.88 -7.24 15.46
C GLN A 524 -26.42 -6.71 14.12
N TYR A 525 -26.45 -7.58 13.11
CA TYR A 525 -26.60 -7.18 11.69
C TYR A 525 -27.98 -6.62 11.34
N VAL A 526 -29.04 -7.00 12.07
CA VAL A 526 -30.41 -6.50 11.84
C VAL A 526 -30.54 -5.08 12.38
N GLU A 527 -30.06 -4.87 13.61
CA GLU A 527 -30.07 -3.61 14.35
C GLU A 527 -29.20 -2.56 13.64
N PHE A 528 -28.08 -3.00 13.07
CA PHE A 528 -27.16 -2.17 12.29
C PHE A 528 -27.72 -1.83 10.91
N GLY A 529 -28.37 -2.78 10.23
CA GLY A 529 -29.07 -2.51 8.98
C GLY A 529 -30.21 -1.50 9.16
N SER A 530 -30.97 -1.60 10.25
CA SER A 530 -31.98 -0.59 10.61
C SER A 530 -31.35 0.77 10.92
N PHE A 531 -30.28 0.80 11.72
CA PHE A 531 -29.54 2.03 12.02
C PHE A 531 -29.05 2.74 10.76
N LEU A 532 -28.46 2.02 9.80
CA LEU A 532 -28.01 2.60 8.52
C LEU A 532 -29.17 3.10 7.65
N CYS A 533 -30.36 2.49 7.73
CA CYS A 533 -31.58 3.01 7.09
C CYS A 533 -32.02 4.37 7.63
N ASP A 534 -31.97 4.54 8.96
CA ASP A 534 -32.36 5.79 9.62
C ASP A 534 -31.27 6.86 9.47
N LEU A 535 -29.99 6.47 9.55
CA LEU A 535 -28.83 7.35 9.39
C LEU A 535 -28.83 8.08 8.05
N HIS A 536 -29.20 7.38 6.96
CA HIS A 536 -29.31 7.94 5.62
C HIS A 536 -30.28 9.14 5.52
N ARG A 537 -31.26 9.24 6.44
CA ARG A 537 -32.26 10.32 6.48
C ARG A 537 -31.84 11.51 7.35
N ASN A 538 -30.71 11.43 8.04
CA ASN A 538 -30.32 12.43 9.03
C ASN A 538 -29.49 13.57 8.41
N GLU A 539 -29.96 14.81 8.59
CA GLU A 539 -29.31 16.00 8.03
C GLU A 539 -27.90 16.30 8.56
N PHE A 540 -27.58 15.95 9.82
CA PHE A 540 -26.24 16.17 10.38
C PHE A 540 -25.24 15.22 9.72
N PHE A 541 -25.54 13.92 9.69
CA PHE A 541 -24.64 12.93 9.11
C PHE A 541 -24.48 13.08 7.59
N ASN A 542 -25.52 13.47 6.86
CA ASN A 542 -25.41 13.78 5.43
C ASN A 542 -24.50 14.99 5.12
N LYS A 543 -24.26 15.88 6.09
CA LYS A 543 -23.30 17.01 6.01
C LYS A 543 -21.91 16.65 6.59
N LEU A 544 -21.81 15.58 7.37
CA LEU A 544 -20.58 15.12 8.01
C LEU A 544 -19.66 14.42 6.98
N LYS A 545 -18.75 15.18 6.38
CA LYS A 545 -17.72 14.66 5.46
C LYS A 545 -16.36 15.33 5.73
N PRO A 546 -15.24 14.61 5.56
CA PRO A 546 -13.92 15.23 5.60
C PRO A 546 -13.70 16.09 4.34
N SER A 547 -12.97 17.19 4.51
CA SER A 547 -12.47 18.00 3.40
C SER A 547 -11.16 17.43 2.83
N HIS A 548 -10.64 17.98 1.72
CA HIS A 548 -9.49 17.41 0.99
C HIS A 548 -8.18 17.27 1.80
N ASP A 549 -8.01 18.05 2.87
CA ASP A 549 -6.90 17.93 3.83
C ASP A 549 -7.10 16.82 4.88
N GLY A 550 -8.26 16.16 4.84
CA GLY A 550 -8.72 15.12 5.75
C GLY A 550 -9.48 15.64 6.97
N VAL A 551 -9.66 16.96 7.11
CA VAL A 551 -10.20 17.61 8.31
C VAL A 551 -11.73 17.67 8.27
N TYR A 552 -12.37 17.47 9.42
CA TYR A 552 -13.81 17.73 9.58
C TYR A 552 -14.03 19.18 10.00
N ARG A 553 -14.94 19.87 9.30
CA ARG A 553 -15.29 21.27 9.54
C ARG A 553 -16.80 21.41 9.71
N MET A 554 -17.22 22.24 10.66
CA MET A 554 -18.63 22.58 10.88
C MET A 554 -18.72 24.09 11.14
N ASP A 555 -19.62 24.78 10.45
CA ASP A 555 -19.76 26.24 10.47
C ASP A 555 -18.43 27.00 10.26
N ASN A 556 -17.61 26.48 9.33
CA ASN A 556 -16.22 26.89 9.02
C ASN A 556 -15.18 26.65 10.13
N VAL A 557 -15.56 26.14 11.29
CA VAL A 557 -14.64 25.77 12.39
C VAL A 557 -14.09 24.36 12.17
N THR A 558 -12.77 24.21 12.27
CA THR A 558 -12.10 22.90 12.33
C THR A 558 -12.42 22.19 13.64
N LEU A 559 -12.94 20.95 13.56
CA LEU A 559 -13.21 20.15 14.75
C LEU A 559 -11.94 19.45 15.26
N SER A 560 -11.70 19.50 16.57
CA SER A 560 -10.77 18.56 17.22
C SER A 560 -11.38 17.15 17.24
N GLN A 561 -10.57 16.15 17.59
CA GLN A 561 -11.01 14.75 17.69
C GLN A 561 -12.11 14.57 18.74
N GLU A 562 -12.02 15.28 19.86
CA GLU A 562 -13.01 15.27 20.95
C GLU A 562 -14.24 16.13 20.63
N ALA A 563 -14.10 17.15 19.78
CA ALA A 563 -15.25 17.87 19.23
C ALA A 563 -16.01 16.98 18.23
N LEU A 564 -15.31 16.30 17.33
CA LEU A 564 -15.87 15.35 16.38
C LEU A 564 -16.57 14.18 17.10
N TYR A 565 -15.88 13.53 18.05
CA TYR A 565 -16.41 12.41 18.81
C TYR A 565 -17.66 12.80 19.62
N ARG A 566 -17.63 13.91 20.36
CA ARG A 566 -18.82 14.39 21.10
C ARG A 566 -19.97 14.74 20.16
N ASN A 567 -19.71 15.53 19.12
CA ASN A 567 -20.76 15.91 18.16
C ASN A 567 -21.42 14.69 17.51
N VAL A 568 -20.64 13.66 17.15
CA VAL A 568 -21.16 12.39 16.61
C VAL A 568 -21.97 11.65 17.68
N SER A 569 -21.43 11.49 18.89
CA SER A 569 -22.08 10.76 19.98
C SER A 569 -23.39 11.41 20.43
N ASP A 570 -23.41 12.73 20.63
CA ASP A 570 -24.60 13.49 21.04
C ASP A 570 -25.77 13.32 20.04
N HIS A 571 -25.48 13.32 18.73
CA HIS A 571 -26.49 13.03 17.72
C HIS A 571 -26.90 11.54 17.70
N LEU A 572 -25.95 10.62 17.90
CA LEU A 572 -26.21 9.18 17.93
C LEU A 572 -27.02 8.71 19.15
N LEU A 573 -27.03 9.44 20.27
CA LEU A 573 -27.89 9.15 21.41
C LEU A 573 -29.37 8.95 20.99
N THR A 574 -29.84 9.71 20.01
CA THR A 574 -31.22 9.62 19.48
C THR A 574 -31.54 8.28 18.78
N PHE A 575 -30.53 7.52 18.35
CA PHE A 575 -30.66 6.20 17.71
C PHE A 575 -30.53 5.02 18.70
N VAL A 576 -30.12 5.31 19.94
CA VAL A 576 -29.93 4.32 21.03
C VAL A 576 -31.11 4.37 22.03
N HIS A 577 -31.62 5.57 22.32
CA HIS A 577 -32.77 5.74 23.22
C HIS A 577 -34.04 5.07 22.68
N GLY A 578 -34.65 4.19 23.47
CA GLY A 578 -35.86 3.44 23.12
C GLY A 578 -35.68 1.92 23.06
N ARG A 579 -34.43 1.43 23.02
CA ARG A 579 -34.12 -0.01 23.08
C ARG A 579 -34.38 -0.56 24.48
N SER A 580 -35.34 -1.48 24.61
CA SER A 580 -35.36 -2.41 25.74
C SER A 580 -34.35 -3.53 25.48
N PRO A 581 -33.71 -4.11 26.51
CA PRO A 581 -32.95 -5.34 26.32
C PRO A 581 -33.90 -6.45 25.82
N PRO A 582 -33.43 -7.35 24.94
CA PRO A 582 -34.19 -8.52 24.51
C PRO A 582 -34.52 -9.38 25.74
N LYS A 583 -35.79 -9.80 25.86
CA LYS A 583 -36.30 -10.43 27.10
C LYS A 583 -36.23 -11.96 27.11
N ASP A 584 -35.87 -12.55 25.99
CA ASP A 584 -35.98 -13.99 25.72
C ASP A 584 -34.66 -14.60 25.20
N GLU A 585 -33.52 -13.96 25.48
CA GLU A 585 -32.19 -14.54 25.18
C GLU A 585 -31.87 -15.72 26.12
N ALA A 586 -31.18 -16.72 25.57
CA ALA A 586 -30.70 -17.87 26.33
C ALA A 586 -29.59 -17.42 27.32
N PRO A 587 -29.40 -18.13 28.45
CA PRO A 587 -28.30 -17.80 29.37
C PRO A 587 -26.94 -17.98 28.65
N PRO A 588 -26.03 -16.99 28.71
CA PRO A 588 -24.82 -16.96 27.89
C PRO A 588 -23.85 -18.10 28.20
N CYS A 589 -23.04 -18.44 27.21
CA CYS A 589 -22.10 -19.55 27.19
C CYS A 589 -20.92 -19.31 28.13
N LYS A 590 -21.04 -19.73 29.40
CA LYS A 590 -19.96 -19.58 30.38
C LYS A 590 -18.68 -20.31 29.96
N LEU A 591 -17.55 -19.63 30.09
CA LEU A 591 -16.23 -20.22 29.84
C LEU A 591 -15.88 -21.29 30.89
N ILE A 592 -15.27 -22.39 30.46
CA ILE A 592 -14.61 -23.33 31.36
C ILE A 592 -13.38 -22.68 31.98
N VAL A 593 -13.08 -22.99 33.25
CA VAL A 593 -11.96 -22.39 33.99
C VAL A 593 -10.62 -22.37 33.22
N PRO A 594 -10.21 -23.41 32.47
CA PRO A 594 -9.01 -23.34 31.62
C PRO A 594 -9.04 -22.28 30.51
N ALA A 595 -10.21 -22.02 29.92
CA ALA A 595 -10.40 -21.01 28.88
C ALA A 595 -10.45 -19.60 29.47
N ALA A 596 -11.21 -19.40 30.55
CA ALA A 596 -11.22 -18.12 31.28
C ALA A 596 -9.81 -17.73 31.78
N LYS A 597 -9.03 -18.69 32.30
CA LYS A 597 -7.61 -18.46 32.65
C LYS A 597 -6.72 -18.16 31.44
N ASN A 598 -7.08 -18.58 30.23
CA ASN A 598 -6.33 -18.24 29.02
C ASN A 598 -6.66 -16.82 28.54
N VAL A 599 -7.93 -16.43 28.54
CA VAL A 599 -8.40 -15.06 28.25
C VAL A 599 -7.66 -14.02 29.10
N VAL A 600 -7.66 -14.20 30.44
CA VAL A 600 -6.95 -13.29 31.36
C VAL A 600 -5.46 -13.21 31.02
N ARG A 601 -4.77 -14.35 30.85
CA ARG A 601 -3.33 -14.39 30.52
C ARG A 601 -3.01 -13.72 29.19
N LYS A 602 -3.83 -13.95 28.15
CA LYS A 602 -3.63 -13.36 26.83
C LYS A 602 -3.82 -11.85 26.85
N ASN A 603 -4.83 -11.36 27.57
CA ASN A 603 -5.07 -9.94 27.74
C ASN A 603 -3.89 -9.26 28.52
N SER A 604 -3.41 -9.87 29.61
CA SER A 604 -2.19 -9.42 30.32
C SER A 604 -0.95 -9.34 29.41
N PHE A 605 -0.68 -10.39 28.63
CA PHE A 605 0.46 -10.41 27.69
C PHE A 605 0.39 -9.29 26.64
N VAL A 606 -0.80 -9.04 26.07
CA VAL A 606 -0.98 -7.94 25.10
C VAL A 606 -0.71 -6.59 25.75
N TRP A 607 -1.16 -6.40 26.99
CA TRP A 607 -0.88 -5.20 27.78
C TRP A 607 0.60 -4.96 28.03
N GLU A 608 1.33 -5.98 28.51
CA GLU A 608 2.76 -5.91 28.79
C GLU A 608 3.56 -5.64 27.50
N MET A 609 3.22 -6.32 26.40
CA MET A 609 3.87 -6.12 25.11
C MET A 609 3.64 -4.72 24.55
N LEU A 610 2.41 -4.19 24.62
CA LEU A 610 2.13 -2.83 24.18
C LEU A 610 2.84 -1.79 25.06
N ALA A 611 2.90 -1.97 26.38
CA ALA A 611 3.64 -1.09 27.28
C ALA A 611 5.16 -1.10 26.99
N PHE A 612 5.74 -2.28 26.77
CA PHE A 612 7.14 -2.43 26.36
C PHE A 612 7.43 -1.72 25.02
N LEU A 613 6.55 -1.89 24.03
CA LEU A 613 6.71 -1.26 22.72
C LEU A 613 6.52 0.26 22.78
N SER A 614 5.59 0.79 23.59
CA SER A 614 5.46 2.23 23.81
C SER A 614 6.76 2.86 24.31
N ASN A 615 7.36 2.28 25.37
CA ASN A 615 8.65 2.73 25.91
C ASN A 615 9.79 2.71 24.86
N LYS A 616 9.71 1.80 23.87
CA LYS A 616 10.67 1.74 22.75
C LYS A 616 10.37 2.76 21.65
N ILE A 617 9.10 3.07 21.41
CA ILE A 617 8.64 4.09 20.46
C ILE A 617 9.03 5.49 20.94
N ASP A 618 8.81 5.80 22.22
CA ASP A 618 9.13 7.12 22.79
C ASP A 618 10.63 7.45 22.67
N VAL A 619 11.51 6.45 22.82
CA VAL A 619 12.96 6.60 22.58
C VAL A 619 13.27 6.95 21.12
N VAL A 620 12.67 6.25 20.14
CA VAL A 620 12.94 6.56 18.72
C VAL A 620 12.27 7.86 18.27
N LEU A 621 11.13 8.27 18.86
CA LEU A 621 10.51 9.58 18.65
C LEU A 621 11.36 10.72 19.19
N HIS A 622 11.98 10.53 20.37
CA HIS A 622 12.95 11.49 20.90
C HIS A 622 14.20 11.60 20.01
N GLU A 623 14.76 10.47 19.55
CA GLU A 623 15.85 10.47 18.56
C GLU A 623 15.43 11.13 17.23
N TYR A 624 14.20 10.92 16.77
CA TYR A 624 13.66 11.54 15.56
C TYR A 624 13.60 13.06 15.71
N SER A 625 13.01 13.56 16.80
CA SER A 625 12.88 14.99 17.11
C SER A 625 14.23 15.68 17.37
N TYR A 626 15.24 14.93 17.82
CA TYR A 626 16.63 15.41 17.87
C TYR A 626 17.23 15.58 16.47
N LYS A 627 16.99 14.62 15.56
CA LYS A 627 17.51 14.60 14.18
C LYS A 627 16.76 15.55 13.22
N HIS A 628 15.51 15.91 13.53
CA HIS A 628 14.62 16.72 12.69
C HIS A 628 14.15 18.01 13.38
N PRO A 629 15.06 18.94 13.78
CA PRO A 629 14.71 20.17 14.51
C PRO A 629 13.73 21.13 13.81
N TRP A 630 13.39 20.91 12.54
CA TRP A 630 12.43 21.70 11.77
C TRP A 630 11.00 21.11 11.77
N GLU A 631 10.81 19.94 12.39
CA GLU A 631 9.52 19.30 12.58
C GLU A 631 9.11 19.38 14.07
N PRO A 632 7.80 19.39 14.40
CA PRO A 632 7.38 19.40 15.80
C PRO A 632 7.88 18.14 16.53
N ALA A 633 8.09 18.27 17.84
CA ALA A 633 8.26 17.10 18.70
C ALA A 633 6.97 16.28 18.70
N PHE A 634 7.10 14.95 18.81
CA PHE A 634 5.99 14.00 18.68
C PHE A 634 5.91 13.06 19.89
N HIS A 635 4.71 12.83 20.41
CA HIS A 635 4.42 11.82 21.43
C HIS A 635 3.50 10.72 20.88
N LEU A 636 3.67 9.49 21.37
CA LEU A 636 2.84 8.33 21.00
C LEU A 636 1.38 8.51 21.45
N ASP A 637 0.43 8.29 20.53
CA ASP A 637 -1.00 8.29 20.83
C ASP A 637 -1.58 6.86 20.91
N VAL A 638 -1.39 6.09 19.83
CA VAL A 638 -1.92 4.72 19.67
C VAL A 638 -1.02 3.88 18.76
N ILE A 639 -0.76 2.62 19.16
CA ILE A 639 -0.11 1.62 18.30
C ILE A 639 -1.16 1.02 17.35
N CYS A 640 -0.92 1.07 16.04
CA CYS A 640 -1.87 0.66 15.00
C CYS A 640 -1.68 -0.79 14.52
N GLY A 641 -0.51 -1.38 14.79
CA GLY A 641 -0.23 -2.77 14.46
C GLY A 641 1.26 -3.10 14.49
N VAL A 642 1.56 -4.32 14.91
CA VAL A 642 2.93 -4.86 15.03
C VAL A 642 3.08 -6.10 14.14
N ASN A 643 4.23 -6.22 13.50
CA ASN A 643 4.73 -7.46 12.92
C ASN A 643 6.07 -7.84 13.55
N GLU A 644 6.25 -9.12 13.85
CA GLU A 644 7.55 -9.74 14.15
C GLU A 644 8.03 -10.39 12.83
N PRO A 645 8.81 -9.68 11.98
CA PRO A 645 9.21 -10.16 10.65
C PRO A 645 10.09 -11.42 10.62
N SER A 646 10.60 -11.91 11.76
CA SER A 646 11.70 -12.88 11.77
C SER A 646 11.46 -14.11 12.65
N LEU A 647 12.15 -15.21 12.32
CA LEU A 647 12.37 -16.34 13.25
C LEU A 647 13.33 -15.98 14.39
N CYS A 648 14.04 -14.85 14.29
CA CYS A 648 15.12 -14.42 15.18
C CYS A 648 14.61 -13.77 16.49
N GLY A 649 13.34 -13.34 16.54
CA GLY A 649 12.70 -12.83 17.77
C GLY A 649 13.22 -11.47 18.27
N SER A 650 13.95 -10.74 17.43
CA SER A 650 14.78 -9.59 17.83
C SER A 650 14.53 -8.30 17.04
N LEU A 651 13.54 -8.31 16.12
CA LEU A 651 13.13 -7.14 15.33
C LEU A 651 11.60 -7.11 15.25
N TYR A 652 11.03 -5.93 15.42
CA TYR A 652 9.63 -5.61 15.19
C TYR A 652 9.49 -4.48 14.17
N HIS A 653 8.53 -4.63 13.27
CA HIS A 653 8.04 -3.56 12.40
C HIS A 653 6.72 -3.06 12.99
N VAL A 654 6.62 -1.77 13.28
CA VAL A 654 5.47 -1.18 13.98
C VAL A 654 4.91 0.00 13.20
N ASN A 655 3.59 0.08 13.10
CA ASN A 655 2.91 1.36 12.88
C ASN A 655 2.28 1.88 14.16
N PHE A 656 2.36 3.19 14.31
CA PHE A 656 1.71 3.92 15.37
C PHE A 656 1.35 5.31 14.87
N LEU A 657 0.36 5.93 15.50
CA LEU A 657 0.03 7.34 15.30
C LEU A 657 0.70 8.14 16.42
N ALA A 658 1.32 9.26 16.05
CA ALA A 658 1.89 10.21 16.98
C ALA A 658 1.18 11.57 16.86
N CYS A 659 0.99 12.22 18.00
CA CYS A 659 0.49 13.59 18.11
C CYS A 659 1.68 14.55 18.22
N PRO A 660 1.69 15.67 17.48
CA PRO A 660 2.70 16.71 17.68
C PRO A 660 2.43 17.49 18.99
N GLU A 661 3.50 17.94 19.64
CA GLU A 661 3.44 18.70 20.91
C GLU A 661 3.01 20.17 20.72
N ASP A 662 3.06 20.69 19.48
CA ASP A 662 2.64 22.05 19.13
C ASP A 662 1.11 22.28 19.18
N GLY A 663 0.33 21.24 19.47
CA GLY A 663 -1.12 21.29 19.54
C GLY A 663 -1.83 21.20 18.18
N THR A 664 -1.11 20.97 17.08
CA THR A 664 -1.76 20.78 15.77
C THR A 664 -2.51 19.44 15.72
N TYR A 665 -3.82 19.50 15.48
CA TYR A 665 -4.74 18.35 15.63
C TYR A 665 -4.54 17.17 14.66
N LYS A 666 -3.53 17.22 13.78
CA LYS A 666 -3.26 16.21 12.76
C LYS A 666 -2.21 15.22 13.25
N ARG A 667 -2.68 14.06 13.72
CA ARG A 667 -1.80 12.91 13.97
C ARG A 667 -1.07 12.49 12.70
N THR A 668 0.20 12.14 12.85
CA THR A 668 1.04 11.60 11.78
C THR A 668 1.20 10.11 11.99
N LEU A 669 1.02 9.32 10.92
CA LEU A 669 1.36 7.90 10.92
C LEU A 669 2.87 7.76 10.86
N PHE A 670 3.45 6.97 11.76
CA PHE A 670 4.85 6.59 11.72
C PHE A 670 5.01 5.09 11.40
N PHE A 671 6.15 4.77 10.82
CA PHE A 671 6.72 3.44 10.76
C PHE A 671 7.97 3.38 11.66
N ALA A 672 8.17 2.28 12.38
CA ALA A 672 9.42 2.04 13.13
C ALA A 672 9.99 0.62 12.92
N GLU A 673 11.31 0.57 12.90
CA GLU A 673 12.13 -0.63 13.13
C GLU A 673 12.58 -0.63 14.59
N LEU A 674 12.13 -1.60 15.39
CA LEU A 674 12.48 -1.72 16.81
C LEU A 674 13.26 -3.02 17.05
N TRP A 675 14.55 -2.88 17.36
CA TRP A 675 15.44 -4.00 17.70
C TRP A 675 15.39 -4.32 19.21
N VAL A 676 15.40 -5.62 19.51
CA VAL A 676 15.32 -6.19 20.86
C VAL A 676 16.35 -7.30 21.00
N GLY A 677 17.50 -6.96 21.60
CA GLY A 677 18.62 -7.88 21.80
C GLY A 677 19.98 -7.21 21.50
N SER A 678 21.05 -7.99 21.62
CA SER A 678 22.44 -7.53 21.49
C SER A 678 23.08 -7.98 20.17
N MET A 679 22.44 -7.69 19.04
CA MET A 679 23.01 -7.87 17.69
C MET A 679 23.11 -6.51 16.97
N PRO A 680 24.16 -6.25 16.15
CA PRO A 680 24.73 -4.90 16.07
C PRO A 680 24.46 -4.13 14.76
N GLU A 681 25.12 -2.97 14.66
CA GLU A 681 25.20 -2.04 13.52
C GLU A 681 23.96 -1.21 13.17
N LYS A 682 22.75 -1.79 13.06
CA LYS A 682 21.54 -1.00 12.74
C LYS A 682 20.79 -0.58 14.01
N LEU A 683 20.79 0.73 14.31
CA LEU A 683 19.97 1.30 15.38
C LEU A 683 18.47 1.18 15.07
N SER A 684 17.65 1.05 16.12
CA SER A 684 16.20 1.26 16.02
C SER A 684 15.90 2.66 15.50
N SER A 685 14.86 2.81 14.69
CA SER A 685 14.53 4.10 14.08
C SER A 685 13.05 4.20 13.73
N CYS A 686 12.54 5.43 13.58
CA CYS A 686 11.21 5.69 13.06
C CYS A 686 11.23 6.80 12.00
N SER A 687 10.21 6.82 11.15
CA SER A 687 9.98 7.86 10.15
C SER A 687 8.48 8.05 9.89
N PRO A 688 8.04 9.27 9.56
CA PRO A 688 6.65 9.54 9.21
C PRO A 688 6.29 9.00 7.82
N VAL A 689 5.05 8.55 7.65
CA VAL A 689 4.50 8.08 6.38
C VAL A 689 3.35 9.00 5.97
N TYR A 690 3.67 10.04 5.20
CA TYR A 690 2.74 11.11 4.85
C TYR A 690 1.66 10.71 3.82
N ASN A 691 1.87 9.67 3.03
CA ASN A 691 0.91 9.18 2.04
C ASN A 691 0.78 7.65 2.11
N ILE A 692 -0.39 7.19 2.57
CA ILE A 692 -0.72 5.77 2.75
C ILE A 692 -1.16 5.07 1.46
N ASP A 693 -1.48 5.81 0.38
CA ASP A 693 -1.71 5.25 -0.95
C ASP A 693 -0.37 4.93 -1.67
N CYS A 694 0.71 5.58 -1.24
CA CYS A 694 2.08 5.37 -1.70
C CYS A 694 2.91 4.59 -0.68
N THR A 695 2.51 3.35 -0.39
CA THR A 695 3.27 2.48 0.53
C THR A 695 4.57 1.94 -0.08
N GLY A 696 5.58 1.74 0.78
CA GLY A 696 6.72 0.88 0.51
C GLY A 696 6.38 -0.60 0.69
N ARG A 697 7.23 -1.48 0.15
CA ARG A 697 7.09 -2.95 0.28
C ARG A 697 8.04 -3.50 1.33
N CYS A 698 7.66 -4.62 1.94
CA CYS A 698 8.53 -5.37 2.85
C CYS A 698 8.27 -6.87 2.70
N SER A 699 9.30 -7.61 2.28
CA SER A 699 9.21 -9.05 1.99
C SER A 699 8.75 -9.87 3.20
N PHE A 700 9.17 -9.52 4.42
CA PHE A 700 8.73 -10.20 5.65
C PHE A 700 7.26 -9.92 6.02
N CYS A 701 6.80 -8.66 6.00
CA CYS A 701 5.40 -8.33 6.25
C CYS A 701 4.47 -8.94 5.18
N GLU A 702 4.94 -8.94 3.93
CA GLU A 702 4.27 -9.57 2.78
C GLU A 702 4.31 -11.10 2.81
N LYS A 703 5.24 -11.74 3.54
CA LYS A 703 5.18 -13.19 3.84
C LYS A 703 4.31 -13.52 5.07
N ASN A 704 4.25 -12.65 6.08
CA ASN A 704 3.58 -12.93 7.38
C ASN A 704 2.04 -12.78 7.45
N GLY A 705 1.39 -12.25 6.42
CA GLY A 705 -0.03 -11.83 6.50
C GLY A 705 -0.23 -10.38 6.95
N SER A 706 0.85 -9.60 7.10
CA SER A 706 0.81 -8.32 7.80
C SER A 706 0.50 -7.11 6.91
N LYS A 707 -0.21 -6.15 7.49
CA LYS A 707 -0.61 -4.86 6.91
C LYS A 707 0.23 -3.67 7.35
N VAL A 708 1.40 -3.88 7.99
CA VAL A 708 2.31 -2.76 8.31
C VAL A 708 2.63 -1.95 7.05
N VAL A 709 2.38 -0.65 7.13
CA VAL A 709 2.64 0.39 6.15
C VAL A 709 4.10 0.84 6.29
N HIS A 710 4.89 0.69 5.21
CA HIS A 710 6.30 1.05 5.17
C HIS A 710 6.50 2.36 4.38
N PRO A 711 7.60 3.12 4.61
CA PRO A 711 7.94 4.29 3.82
C PRO A 711 8.19 3.93 2.33
N PRO A 712 7.63 4.68 1.36
CA PRO A 712 7.85 4.42 -0.08
C PRO A 712 9.32 4.46 -0.51
N SER A 713 10.14 5.24 0.19
CA SER A 713 11.57 5.39 -0.05
C SER A 713 12.40 4.12 0.14
N GLY A 714 11.88 3.11 0.86
CA GLY A 714 12.66 1.96 1.31
C GLY A 714 13.66 2.32 2.42
N GLY A 715 14.67 1.46 2.60
CA GLY A 715 15.75 1.60 3.59
C GLY A 715 15.56 0.81 4.90
N HIS A 716 14.35 0.29 5.16
CA HIS A 716 14.06 -0.66 6.24
C HIS A 716 14.59 -2.08 5.95
N PHE A 717 14.62 -2.93 6.97
CA PHE A 717 15.01 -4.33 6.85
C PHE A 717 13.93 -5.12 6.10
N GLY A 718 14.34 -5.95 5.13
CA GLY A 718 13.38 -6.63 4.24
C GLY A 718 12.67 -5.71 3.23
N ASP A 719 13.18 -4.50 3.02
CA ASP A 719 12.95 -3.69 1.82
C ASP A 719 13.30 -4.48 0.52
N LEU A 720 12.98 -3.92 -0.64
CA LEU A 720 13.25 -4.53 -1.95
C LEU A 720 14.77 -4.59 -2.25
N ASP A 721 15.40 -5.65 -1.77
CA ASP A 721 16.83 -5.98 -1.93
C ASP A 721 17.20 -6.53 -3.32
N GLY A 722 16.25 -6.61 -4.25
CA GLY A 722 16.40 -7.24 -5.56
C GLY A 722 16.16 -8.76 -5.55
N SER A 723 16.13 -9.41 -4.39
CA SER A 723 15.81 -10.83 -4.20
C SER A 723 14.29 -11.10 -4.19
N LEU A 724 13.57 -10.44 -5.10
CA LEU A 724 12.19 -10.83 -5.42
C LEU A 724 12.24 -12.26 -5.94
N ASP A 725 11.46 -13.17 -5.32
CA ASP A 725 11.38 -14.59 -5.65
C ASP A 725 10.82 -14.79 -7.09
N THR A 726 11.67 -14.62 -8.11
CA THR A 726 11.26 -14.69 -9.52
C THR A 726 11.06 -16.13 -10.00
N ASP A 727 11.68 -17.09 -9.34
CA ASP A 727 11.87 -18.44 -9.90
C ASP A 727 11.05 -19.51 -9.14
N GLY A 728 10.29 -19.09 -8.13
CA GLY A 728 9.34 -19.93 -7.41
C GLY A 728 7.97 -20.04 -8.11
N SER A 729 7.41 -21.25 -8.12
CA SER A 729 6.04 -21.55 -8.57
C SER A 729 4.96 -20.97 -7.66
N HIS A 730 5.31 -20.52 -6.44
CA HIS A 730 4.43 -19.78 -5.54
C HIS A 730 4.53 -18.26 -5.79
N GLY A 731 3.86 -17.77 -6.83
CA GLY A 731 3.64 -16.33 -6.99
C GLY A 731 2.82 -15.77 -5.80
N LEU A 732 3.09 -14.52 -5.38
CA LEU A 732 2.55 -13.94 -4.13
C LEU A 732 1.05 -14.20 -3.94
N LEU A 733 0.25 -13.99 -4.97
CA LEU A 733 -1.21 -14.21 -4.99
C LEU A 733 -1.64 -15.59 -4.46
N GLY A 734 -0.89 -16.66 -4.78
CA GLY A 734 -1.18 -18.02 -4.32
C GLY A 734 -0.91 -18.24 -2.82
N SER A 735 -0.12 -17.38 -2.19
CA SER A 735 -0.02 -17.29 -0.73
C SER A 735 -1.06 -16.36 -0.11
N GLU A 736 -1.63 -15.44 -0.90
CA GLU A 736 -2.68 -14.53 -0.43
C GLU A 736 -4.06 -15.19 -0.38
N GLU A 737 -4.30 -16.22 -1.18
CA GLU A 737 -5.47 -17.09 -1.04
C GLU A 737 -5.57 -17.75 0.36
N TYR A 738 -4.43 -17.96 1.02
CA TYR A 738 -4.37 -18.37 2.44
C TYR A 738 -4.51 -17.20 3.44
N ARG A 739 -4.26 -15.93 3.04
CA ARG A 739 -4.50 -14.73 3.87
C ARG A 739 -5.99 -14.38 3.96
N PHE A 740 -6.74 -14.59 2.86
CA PHE A 740 -8.19 -14.39 2.79
C PHE A 740 -8.99 -15.24 3.81
N LYS A 741 -8.36 -16.24 4.44
CA LYS A 741 -8.95 -17.05 5.53
C LYS A 741 -8.25 -16.80 6.87
N SER A 742 -8.24 -15.52 7.28
CA SER A 742 -8.15 -15.17 8.71
C SER A 742 -9.47 -15.44 9.46
N GLU A 743 -10.51 -15.88 8.73
CA GLU A 743 -11.77 -16.37 9.25
C GLU A 743 -11.59 -17.64 10.10
N GLY A 744 -12.16 -17.66 11.30
CA GLY A 744 -12.01 -18.79 12.23
C GLY A 744 -10.64 -18.86 12.94
N LEU A 745 -9.74 -17.90 12.71
CA LEU A 745 -8.58 -17.71 13.58
C LEU A 745 -8.99 -16.96 14.85
N LEU A 746 -8.59 -17.49 16.02
CA LEU A 746 -8.57 -16.74 17.27
C LEU A 746 -7.38 -15.77 17.23
N LEU A 747 -7.67 -14.48 17.28
CA LEU A 747 -6.68 -13.39 17.26
C LEU A 747 -6.49 -12.81 18.68
N ASP A 748 -5.42 -12.05 18.93
CA ASP A 748 -5.14 -11.56 20.29
C ASP A 748 -6.25 -10.60 20.77
N THR A 749 -6.86 -9.85 19.84
CA THR A 749 -8.04 -9.01 20.11
C THR A 749 -9.26 -9.77 20.62
N ASP A 750 -9.40 -11.06 20.28
CA ASP A 750 -10.56 -11.88 20.66
C ASP A 750 -10.48 -12.31 22.14
N TYR A 751 -9.28 -12.33 22.70
CA TYR A 751 -9.07 -12.50 24.16
C TYR A 751 -9.11 -11.15 24.90
N VAL A 752 -8.65 -10.06 24.27
CA VAL A 752 -8.64 -8.72 24.88
C VAL A 752 -10.05 -8.15 25.04
N TYR A 753 -10.89 -8.26 24.00
CA TYR A 753 -12.21 -7.64 23.95
C TYR A 753 -13.37 -8.61 24.18
N PHE A 754 -13.07 -9.82 24.67
CA PHE A 754 -14.04 -10.87 24.99
C PHE A 754 -15.16 -10.35 25.90
N ASP A 755 -16.39 -10.73 25.59
CA ASP A 755 -17.61 -10.28 26.25
C ASP A 755 -18.44 -11.47 26.76
N PRO A 756 -18.32 -11.83 28.05
CA PRO A 756 -18.99 -13.00 28.62
C PRO A 756 -20.53 -12.99 28.51
N ALA A 757 -21.14 -11.86 28.14
CA ALA A 757 -22.58 -11.71 27.98
C ALA A 757 -23.06 -11.78 26.52
N ARG A 758 -22.16 -11.77 25.52
CA ARG A 758 -22.53 -11.67 24.08
C ARG A 758 -21.70 -12.53 23.13
N ASP A 759 -20.48 -12.92 23.50
CA ASP A 759 -19.54 -13.60 22.61
C ASP A 759 -19.71 -15.14 22.62
N ASP A 760 -20.95 -15.64 22.55
CA ASP A 760 -21.29 -17.06 22.76
C ASP A 760 -20.56 -18.03 21.79
N GLU A 761 -20.50 -17.72 20.50
CA GLU A 761 -19.79 -18.56 19.51
C GLU A 761 -18.29 -18.66 19.80
N LEU A 762 -17.70 -17.56 20.30
CA LEU A 762 -16.29 -17.46 20.66
C LEU A 762 -16.03 -18.16 22.01
N ALA A 763 -16.94 -18.03 22.97
CA ALA A 763 -16.91 -18.77 24.22
C ALA A 763 -16.96 -20.29 23.98
N GLU A 764 -17.85 -20.75 23.08
CA GLU A 764 -17.87 -22.13 22.61
C GLU A 764 -16.55 -22.53 21.93
N ALA A 765 -15.99 -21.71 21.03
CA ALA A 765 -14.74 -22.01 20.36
C ALA A 765 -13.57 -22.19 21.35
N LEU A 766 -13.44 -21.29 22.33
CA LEU A 766 -12.45 -21.36 23.40
C LEU A 766 -12.67 -22.59 24.31
N ASN A 767 -13.92 -22.86 24.69
CA ASN A 767 -14.31 -24.04 25.47
C ASN A 767 -13.96 -25.35 24.75
N ARG A 768 -14.25 -25.44 23.45
CA ARG A 768 -13.88 -26.58 22.59
C ARG A 768 -12.36 -26.73 22.50
N PHE A 769 -11.62 -25.65 22.27
CA PHE A 769 -10.15 -25.65 22.12
C PHE A 769 -9.45 -26.18 23.39
N HIS A 770 -9.72 -25.58 24.56
CA HIS A 770 -9.11 -26.02 25.81
C HIS A 770 -9.56 -27.41 26.28
N SER A 771 -10.77 -27.86 25.89
CA SER A 771 -11.21 -29.24 26.11
C SER A 771 -10.40 -30.27 25.31
N HIS A 772 -9.98 -29.94 24.08
CA HIS A 772 -9.11 -30.81 23.28
C HIS A 772 -7.69 -30.89 23.84
N LEU A 773 -7.12 -29.77 24.28
CA LEU A 773 -5.82 -29.73 24.97
C LEU A 773 -5.82 -30.60 26.24
N LYS A 774 -6.88 -30.50 27.07
CA LYS A 774 -7.04 -31.33 28.27
C LYS A 774 -7.08 -32.84 27.95
N LYS A 775 -7.76 -33.24 26.86
CA LYS A 775 -7.79 -34.63 26.39
C LYS A 775 -6.41 -35.09 25.90
N LYS A 776 -5.70 -34.31 25.08
CA LYS A 776 -4.37 -34.72 24.59
C LYS A 776 -3.33 -34.86 25.70
N ASN A 777 -3.38 -34.00 26.72
CA ASN A 777 -2.48 -34.13 27.88
C ASN A 777 -2.75 -35.38 28.74
N SER A 778 -3.91 -36.04 28.63
CA SER A 778 -4.14 -37.35 29.27
C SER A 778 -3.69 -38.54 28.42
N THR A 779 -3.40 -38.36 27.13
CA THR A 779 -2.99 -39.42 26.19
C THR A 779 -1.60 -39.14 25.62
N LYS A 780 -0.55 -39.66 26.26
CA LYS A 780 0.82 -39.59 25.71
C LYS A 780 0.91 -40.34 24.38
N GLY A 781 1.03 -39.62 23.27
CA GLY A 781 1.50 -40.18 21.99
C GLY A 781 0.90 -39.55 20.74
N ARG A 782 1.78 -38.86 19.98
CA ARG A 782 1.68 -38.52 18.54
C ARG A 782 0.80 -37.32 18.11
N ASP A 783 1.47 -36.52 17.28
CA ASP A 783 1.05 -35.76 16.09
C ASP A 783 -0.18 -34.84 16.17
N VAL A 784 0.08 -33.54 15.91
CA VAL A 784 -0.90 -32.49 15.61
C VAL A 784 -0.58 -31.95 14.20
N PRO A 785 -1.56 -31.72 13.31
CA PRO A 785 -1.33 -30.92 12.10
C PRO A 785 -0.91 -29.49 12.47
N TRP A 786 0.16 -28.99 11.85
CA TRP A 786 0.80 -27.73 12.25
C TRP A 786 0.06 -26.48 11.75
N LEU A 787 -0.90 -26.00 12.54
CA LEU A 787 -1.31 -24.59 12.61
C LEU A 787 -1.64 -24.24 14.07
N PHE A 788 -1.81 -22.95 14.39
CA PHE A 788 -2.24 -22.44 15.72
C PHE A 788 -1.26 -22.58 16.90
N ILE A 789 0.06 -22.55 16.67
CA ILE A 789 1.03 -22.25 17.75
C ILE A 789 2.04 -21.20 17.26
N LYS A 790 1.87 -19.93 17.69
CA LYS A 790 2.96 -18.95 17.68
C LYS A 790 3.56 -18.87 19.08
N LYS A 791 4.55 -19.74 19.33
CA LYS A 791 5.42 -19.80 20.53
C LYS A 791 4.72 -19.62 21.90
N ASP A 792 4.00 -20.64 22.35
CA ASP A 792 4.04 -20.97 23.80
C ASP A 792 5.38 -21.66 24.07
N ALA A 793 6.44 -20.86 24.25
CA ALA A 793 7.77 -21.32 24.59
C ALA A 793 8.26 -20.53 25.81
N ALA A 794 8.60 -21.22 26.90
CA ALA A 794 8.97 -20.59 28.15
C ALA A 794 10.27 -19.77 28.01
N LEU A 795 10.21 -18.51 28.42
CA LEU A 795 11.40 -17.75 28.79
C LEU A 795 11.80 -18.18 30.20
N GLU A 796 12.74 -19.12 30.32
CA GLU A 796 13.40 -19.36 31.61
C GLU A 796 14.35 -18.19 31.92
N PRO A 797 14.41 -17.71 33.18
CA PRO A 797 15.19 -16.53 33.55
C PRO A 797 16.69 -16.84 33.58
N GLY A 798 17.43 -16.24 32.64
CA GLY A 798 18.89 -16.39 32.50
C GLY A 798 19.65 -15.06 32.45
N TRP A 799 19.14 -14.02 33.13
CA TRP A 799 19.72 -12.67 33.15
C TRP A 799 19.82 -12.16 34.59
N ALA A 800 21.03 -11.76 34.98
CA ALA A 800 21.40 -11.10 36.23
C ALA A 800 22.49 -10.06 35.93
#